data_AF-A7T5J4-F1
#
_entry.id   AF-A7T5J4-F1
#
_cell.length_a   1.000
_cell.length_b   1.000
_cell.length_c   1.000
_cell.angle_alpha   90.00
_cell.angle_beta   90.00
_cell.angle_gamma   90.00
#
_symmetry.space_group_name_H-M   'P 1'
#
loop_
_entity.id
_entity.type
_entity.pdbx_description
1 polymer ?
#
loop_
_entity_poly.entity_id
_entity_poly.type
_entity_poly.pdbx_seq_one_letter_code
_entity_poly.pdbx_strand_id
1 'polypeptide(L)'
;MEEICDLEGDDRELFSDQLCSIGEFARISAAHAFPLLTALLENRVCKLEERLTALQTAANSGSPIPPIQGMENLFEDLHWLLLIAGHMIADESTGETPLIPSAVVQYSAACVERTDVTATLDFMFGSQSGALGCSSMDKSRVDPVVKLVTCVCCLASAGNKAIASNMAHFLSPQVAGTVVWFLRNFTRSYLFPDERDSVELSASLSSIFGKDSTGGKWMIGFLLDTVRANLTYWASEPALAEDTVLLLLSLVDTKSRAEVAVSFECLWQLGQLQASREGPISQLPAEVHRFYVQALVLAGSSEGDHPLRDRYWKQFLQSMHNRFGIVCHQPNFVKLAQKEPIKAEVQSLLESFKGVALAVNAWNVNELFDFLLPVLRDSVTLLSVYHTCPEVAVLVLEFYVNAVEAFVNFLSQTQANHLFKACLSLLDTYTKCNMGKHSLSSLVEEEQFYDLLLLMKLLSHMLAQDILNLGPDDGTEKISAGDVTLYGLNIILPLITVELLKFPSLCEEYFKLSTFVCEVYPEKVVALPDGLFHNMMSTLEVGLSIYDSDISKMSLESVASLIEHFFKEMRENPPQRMLEIVRHFLRLIFNMVLLESFDMDLLQPASCAFHALICSNQGYYTELVRSLLAHQGDPVISQRLLGAFHQLTPSDMKLSLDKHSKAQFRRNLDTFLANVKGFLCRK
;
A
#
# COMPACT_ATOMS: atom_id res chain seq x y z
N MET A 1 32.03 7.02 21.93
CA MET A 1 31.06 7.10 20.83
C MET A 1 30.25 5.83 20.94
N GLU A 2 29.23 5.89 21.79
CA GLU A 2 28.14 4.92 21.73
C GLU A 2 27.49 5.13 20.36
N GLU A 3 27.38 4.06 19.58
CA GLU A 3 26.50 4.02 18.43
C GLU A 3 25.11 4.36 18.95
N ILE A 4 24.62 5.55 18.61
CA ILE A 4 23.21 5.91 18.78
C ILE A 4 22.46 4.84 17.98
N CYS A 5 21.77 3.95 18.68
CA CYS A 5 20.92 2.98 18.03
C CYS A 5 19.78 3.76 17.36
N ASP A 6 19.69 3.70 16.03
CA ASP A 6 18.51 4.10 15.25
C ASP A 6 17.27 3.20 15.54
N LEU A 7 17.18 2.63 16.75
CA LEU A 7 16.14 1.72 17.22
C LEU A 7 15.19 2.38 18.25
N GLU A 8 15.51 3.59 18.75
CA GLU A 8 14.53 4.39 19.49
C GLU A 8 13.59 5.04 18.46
N GLY A 9 12.33 4.62 18.45
CA GLY A 9 11.31 5.19 17.55
C GLY A 9 11.08 6.68 17.84
N ASP A 10 10.51 7.40 16.87
CA ASP A 10 10.17 8.82 17.05
C ASP A 10 9.19 8.99 18.23
N ASP A 11 9.31 10.10 18.98
CA ASP A 11 8.46 10.40 20.14
C ASP A 11 6.97 10.38 19.77
N ARG A 12 6.64 10.76 18.52
CA ARG A 12 5.27 10.69 18.00
C ARG A 12 4.71 9.26 17.93
N GLU A 13 5.57 8.27 17.74
CA GLU A 13 5.21 6.85 17.67
C GLU A 13 5.26 6.21 19.07
N LEU A 14 6.33 6.48 19.82
CA LEU A 14 6.53 5.94 21.17
C LEU A 14 5.44 6.40 22.15
N PHE A 15 4.97 7.64 22.00
CA PHE A 15 3.98 8.25 22.90
C PHE A 15 2.63 8.51 22.23
N SER A 16 2.34 7.85 21.10
CA SER A 16 1.10 8.06 20.33
C SER A 16 -0.16 7.93 21.19
N ASP A 17 -0.26 6.90 22.03
CA ASP A 17 -1.42 6.66 22.91
C ASP A 17 -1.61 7.79 23.95
N GLN A 18 -0.50 8.23 24.55
CA GLN A 18 -0.50 9.33 25.53
C GLN A 18 -0.85 10.65 24.86
N LEU A 19 -0.28 10.93 23.69
CA LEU A 19 -0.53 12.15 22.93
C LEU A 19 -1.98 12.20 22.42
N CYS A 20 -2.54 11.08 21.96
CA CYS A 20 -3.96 10.95 21.63
C CYS A 20 -4.84 11.27 22.85
N SER A 21 -4.55 10.66 24.00
CA SER A 21 -5.28 10.93 25.26
C SER A 21 -5.19 12.40 25.69
N ILE A 22 -4.01 13.01 25.59
CA ILE A 22 -3.82 14.44 25.90
C ILE A 22 -4.62 15.30 24.91
N GLY A 23 -4.60 14.96 23.62
CA GLY A 23 -5.41 15.60 22.58
C GLY A 23 -6.89 15.57 22.91
N GLU A 24 -7.42 14.43 23.34
CA GLU A 24 -8.82 14.29 23.79
C GLU A 24 -9.15 15.18 24.99
N PHE A 25 -8.30 15.20 26.03
CA PHE A 25 -8.52 16.09 27.18
C PHE A 25 -8.45 17.57 26.79
N ALA A 26 -7.54 17.93 25.88
CA ALA A 26 -7.42 19.27 25.36
C ALA A 26 -8.67 19.70 24.56
N ARG A 27 -9.24 18.79 23.77
CA ARG A 27 -10.50 19.00 23.03
C ARG A 27 -11.70 19.20 23.96
N ILE A 28 -11.83 18.39 25.01
CA ILE A 28 -12.89 18.55 26.03
C ILE A 28 -12.79 19.92 26.72
N SER A 29 -11.57 20.42 26.91
CA SER A 29 -11.27 21.70 27.55
C SER A 29 -10.79 22.78 26.58
N ALA A 30 -11.31 22.79 25.34
CA ALA A 30 -10.84 23.65 24.25
C ALA A 30 -10.72 25.14 24.62
N ALA A 31 -11.66 25.67 25.41
CA ALA A 31 -11.64 27.05 25.88
C ALA A 31 -10.44 27.41 26.79
N HIS A 32 -9.84 26.42 27.46
CA HIS A 32 -8.61 26.56 28.23
C HIS A 32 -7.37 26.18 27.42
N ALA A 33 -7.45 25.05 26.71
CA ALA A 33 -6.31 24.46 26.00
C ALA A 33 -5.81 25.33 24.84
N PHE A 34 -6.71 25.85 23.98
CA PHE A 34 -6.30 26.67 22.83
C PHE A 34 -5.52 27.93 23.26
N PRO A 35 -6.01 28.77 24.19
CA PRO A 35 -5.24 29.93 24.65
C PRO A 35 -3.91 29.55 25.31
N LEU A 36 -3.87 28.49 26.10
CA LEU A 36 -2.66 28.04 26.79
C LEU A 36 -1.59 27.57 25.80
N LEU A 37 -1.93 26.64 24.90
CA LEU A 37 -0.99 26.10 23.92
C LEU A 37 -0.52 27.18 22.96
N THR A 38 -1.43 28.05 22.49
CA THR A 38 -1.06 29.18 21.63
C THR A 38 -0.07 30.11 22.33
N ALA A 39 -0.30 30.47 23.59
CA ALA A 39 0.59 31.36 24.33
C ALA A 39 1.96 30.73 24.60
N LEU A 40 2.00 29.43 24.89
CA LEU A 40 3.25 28.68 25.09
C LEU A 40 4.04 28.60 23.78
N LEU A 41 3.41 28.18 22.69
CA LEU A 41 4.03 28.11 21.36
C LEU A 41 4.52 29.49 20.92
N GLU A 42 3.67 30.51 20.97
CA GLU A 42 4.05 31.88 20.60
C GLU A 42 5.26 32.37 21.40
N ASN A 43 5.30 32.13 22.71
CA ASN A 43 6.46 32.49 23.53
C ASN A 43 7.75 31.77 23.09
N ARG A 44 7.66 30.49 22.76
CA ARG A 44 8.82 29.69 22.32
C ARG A 44 9.28 30.06 20.91
N VAL A 45 8.35 30.29 19.98
CA VAL A 45 8.65 30.76 18.62
C VAL A 45 9.34 32.13 18.67
N CYS A 46 8.81 33.10 19.43
CA CYS A 46 9.45 34.40 19.59
C CYS A 46 10.87 34.28 20.16
N LYS A 47 11.08 33.43 21.18
CA LYS A 47 12.42 33.17 21.72
C LYS A 47 13.36 32.58 20.67
N LEU A 48 12.89 31.67 19.83
CA LEU A 48 13.70 31.10 18.76
C LEU A 48 14.06 32.16 17.72
N GLU A 49 13.10 32.97 17.27
CA GLU A 49 13.31 34.08 16.34
C GLU A 49 14.33 35.09 16.88
N GLU A 50 14.22 35.48 18.16
CA GLU A 50 15.17 36.36 18.84
C GLU A 50 16.59 35.78 18.84
N ARG A 51 16.72 34.47 19.11
CA ARG A 51 18.02 33.78 19.13
C ARG A 51 18.62 33.68 17.74
N LEU A 52 17.85 33.28 16.73
CA LEU A 52 18.29 33.22 15.34
C LEU A 52 18.72 34.61 14.83
N THR A 53 17.96 35.65 15.16
CA THR A 53 18.29 37.04 14.80
C THR A 53 19.57 37.52 15.49
N ALA A 54 19.76 37.19 16.77
CA ALA A 54 20.99 37.51 17.49
C ALA A 54 22.21 36.78 16.91
N LEU A 55 22.06 35.50 16.56
CA LEU A 55 23.11 34.71 15.91
C LEU A 55 23.46 35.29 14.53
N GLN A 56 22.45 35.66 13.73
CA GLN A 56 22.64 36.28 12.42
C GLN A 56 23.33 37.65 12.53
N THR A 57 22.92 38.47 13.50
CA THR A 57 23.56 39.77 13.75
C THR A 57 25.01 39.59 14.18
N ALA A 58 25.29 38.60 15.01
CA ALA A 58 26.66 38.30 15.44
C ALA A 58 27.54 37.83 14.28
N ALA A 59 27.02 36.92 13.44
CA ALA A 59 27.69 36.43 12.24
C ALA A 59 28.00 37.56 11.25
N ASN A 60 27.06 38.49 11.03
CA ASN A 60 27.24 39.62 10.11
C ASN A 60 28.20 40.70 10.64
N SER A 61 28.30 40.86 11.96
CA SER A 61 29.14 41.89 12.60
C SER A 61 30.54 41.39 13.00
N GLY A 62 30.84 40.10 12.81
CA GLY A 62 32.09 39.48 13.26
C GLY A 62 32.27 39.47 14.79
N SER A 63 31.19 39.65 15.54
CA SER A 63 31.18 39.63 17.00
C SER A 63 31.17 38.18 17.53
N PRO A 64 31.60 37.92 18.78
CA PRO A 64 31.59 36.57 19.32
C PRO A 64 30.18 36.00 19.33
N ILE A 65 30.04 34.77 18.79
CA ILE A 65 28.76 34.07 18.68
C ILE A 65 28.15 33.93 20.09
N PRO A 66 26.89 34.37 20.30
CA PRO A 66 26.19 34.16 21.55
C PRO A 66 26.20 32.68 21.97
N PRO A 67 26.30 32.36 23.27
CA PRO A 67 26.26 30.98 23.73
C PRO A 67 24.95 30.30 23.30
N ILE A 68 25.07 29.12 22.70
CA ILE A 68 23.95 28.29 22.19
C ILE A 68 23.24 27.54 23.35
N GLN A 69 23.76 27.65 24.58
CA GLN A 69 23.19 27.02 25.76
C GLN A 69 21.71 27.34 25.92
N GLY A 70 20.89 26.28 26.03
CA GLY A 70 19.44 26.37 26.16
C GLY A 70 18.65 26.31 24.85
N MET A 71 19.29 26.23 23.67
CA MET A 71 18.60 25.93 22.41
C MET A 71 18.00 24.53 22.40
N GLU A 72 18.68 23.53 22.97
CA GLU A 72 18.16 22.16 23.12
C GLU A 72 16.84 22.14 23.91
N ASN A 73 16.80 22.76 25.09
CA ASN A 73 15.57 22.89 25.88
C ASN A 73 14.46 23.64 25.13
N LEU A 74 14.82 24.62 24.29
CA LEU A 74 13.85 25.33 23.46
C LEU A 74 13.31 24.43 22.34
N PHE A 75 14.14 23.58 21.75
CA PHE A 75 13.73 22.59 20.76
C PHE A 75 12.84 21.51 21.38
N GLU A 76 13.18 21.01 22.56
CA GLU A 76 12.32 20.09 23.34
C GLU A 76 10.95 20.72 23.64
N ASP A 77 10.94 21.94 24.18
CA ASP A 77 9.69 22.66 24.45
C ASP A 77 8.85 22.81 23.18
N LEU A 78 9.46 23.18 22.05
CA LEU A 78 8.76 23.33 20.77
C LEU A 78 8.24 21.98 20.25
N HIS A 79 9.06 20.93 20.31
CA HIS A 79 8.72 19.58 19.86
C HIS A 79 7.46 19.06 20.57
N TRP A 80 7.48 19.04 21.92
CA TRP A 80 6.35 18.55 22.70
C TRP A 80 5.10 19.41 22.56
N LEU A 81 5.25 20.74 22.49
CA LEU A 81 4.11 21.63 22.27
C LEU A 81 3.47 21.42 20.90
N LEU A 82 4.26 21.14 19.86
CA LEU A 82 3.77 20.84 18.51
C LEU A 82 3.04 19.49 18.47
N LEU A 83 3.58 18.45 19.10
CA LEU A 83 2.93 17.14 19.20
C LEU A 83 1.56 17.27 19.88
N ILE A 84 1.52 17.89 21.06
CA ILE A 84 0.27 18.12 21.81
C ILE A 84 -0.72 18.95 20.99
N ALA A 85 -0.26 20.02 20.32
CA ALA A 85 -1.11 20.83 19.48
C ALA A 85 -1.66 20.06 18.28
N GLY A 86 -0.85 19.21 17.64
CA GLY A 86 -1.24 18.40 16.49
C GLY A 86 -2.37 17.42 16.82
N HIS A 87 -2.19 16.64 17.90
CA HIS A 87 -3.21 15.72 18.39
C HIS A 87 -4.46 16.45 18.93
N MET A 88 -4.35 17.71 19.35
CA MET A 88 -5.52 18.51 19.71
C MET A 88 -6.36 18.89 18.49
N ILE A 89 -5.73 19.32 17.39
CA ILE A 89 -6.45 19.93 16.25
C ILE A 89 -6.93 18.93 15.19
N ALA A 90 -6.33 17.74 15.09
CA ALA A 90 -6.68 16.76 14.08
C ALA A 90 -6.60 15.35 14.65
N ASP A 91 -7.38 14.43 14.09
CA ASP A 91 -7.24 13.00 14.34
C ASP A 91 -6.15 12.41 13.45
N GLU A 92 -5.39 11.45 13.98
CA GLU A 92 -4.53 10.63 13.15
C GLU A 92 -5.37 9.55 12.47
N SER A 93 -5.34 9.52 11.13
CA SER A 93 -5.97 8.45 10.36
C SER A 93 -5.01 7.90 9.30
N THR A 94 -4.82 6.58 9.35
CA THR A 94 -4.18 5.79 8.30
C THR A 94 -5.27 5.21 7.41
N GLY A 95 -5.27 5.56 6.11
CA GLY A 95 -6.21 5.02 5.13
C GLY A 95 -7.56 5.73 5.00
N GLU A 96 -7.96 6.54 5.99
CA GLU A 96 -9.18 7.38 5.93
C GLU A 96 -8.84 8.88 5.86
N THR A 97 -9.79 9.70 5.40
CA THR A 97 -9.67 11.16 5.45
C THR A 97 -9.78 11.64 6.90
N PRO A 98 -8.75 12.29 7.46
CA PRO A 98 -8.80 12.77 8.83
C PRO A 98 -9.83 13.89 8.94
N LEU A 99 -10.66 13.82 9.97
CA LEU A 99 -11.71 14.80 10.22
C LEU A 99 -11.25 15.81 11.27
N ILE A 100 -11.87 16.98 11.22
CA ILE A 100 -11.70 17.99 12.27
C ILE A 100 -12.51 17.54 13.50
N PRO A 101 -11.89 17.43 14.69
CA PRO A 101 -12.61 17.06 15.90
C PRO A 101 -13.77 18.01 16.17
N SER A 102 -14.96 17.47 16.46
CA SER A 102 -16.19 18.26 16.63
C SER A 102 -16.08 19.35 17.72
N ALA A 103 -15.31 19.08 18.79
CA ALA A 103 -15.04 20.05 19.84
C ALA A 103 -14.25 21.29 19.33
N VAL A 104 -13.35 21.11 18.35
CA VAL A 104 -12.59 22.20 17.74
C VAL A 104 -13.50 23.08 16.90
N VAL A 105 -14.36 22.46 16.09
CA VAL A 105 -15.37 23.18 15.28
C VAL A 105 -16.32 23.96 16.18
N GLN A 106 -16.85 23.33 17.22
CA GLN A 106 -17.75 23.97 18.19
C GLN A 106 -17.09 25.15 18.90
N TYR A 107 -15.81 25.03 19.27
CA TYR A 107 -15.09 26.11 19.93
C TYR A 107 -14.83 27.31 18.99
N SER A 108 -14.44 27.06 17.74
CA SER A 108 -14.32 28.12 16.72
C SER A 108 -15.69 28.77 16.46
N ALA A 109 -16.75 27.98 16.32
CA ALA A 109 -18.12 28.47 16.14
C ALA A 109 -18.60 29.35 17.31
N ALA A 110 -18.29 28.97 18.56
CA ALA A 110 -18.62 29.76 19.75
C ALA A 110 -17.86 31.11 19.81
N CYS A 111 -16.75 31.24 19.09
CA CYS A 111 -15.95 32.45 19.05
C CYS A 111 -16.32 33.40 17.89
N VAL A 112 -17.22 32.99 16.98
CA VAL A 112 -17.54 33.73 15.74
C VAL A 112 -17.91 35.20 15.96
N GLU A 113 -18.68 35.51 17.02
CA GLU A 113 -19.09 36.90 17.32
C GLU A 113 -17.92 37.82 17.69
N ARG A 114 -16.79 37.25 18.16
CA ARG A 114 -15.60 37.99 18.57
C ARG A 114 -14.54 38.03 17.47
N THR A 115 -14.59 37.08 16.55
CA THR A 115 -13.61 36.91 15.48
C THR A 115 -13.97 37.73 14.26
N ASP A 116 -12.97 38.29 13.60
CA ASP A 116 -13.10 38.99 12.32
C ASP A 116 -12.26 38.27 11.27
N VAL A 117 -12.89 37.94 10.13
CA VAL A 117 -12.23 37.19 9.05
C VAL A 117 -11.06 37.98 8.48
N THR A 118 -11.22 39.30 8.30
CA THR A 118 -10.15 40.17 7.78
C THR A 118 -8.98 40.23 8.74
N ALA A 119 -9.21 40.48 10.03
CA ALA A 119 -8.16 40.48 11.05
C ALA A 119 -7.46 39.12 11.15
N THR A 120 -8.19 38.02 10.95
CA THR A 120 -7.63 36.67 10.97
C THR A 120 -6.74 36.41 9.75
N LEU A 121 -7.17 36.83 8.55
CA LEU A 121 -6.35 36.74 7.34
C LEU A 121 -5.09 37.61 7.42
N ASP A 122 -5.22 38.85 7.90
CA ASP A 122 -4.09 39.76 8.07
C ASP A 122 -3.06 39.20 9.08
N PHE A 123 -3.54 38.58 10.16
CA PHE A 123 -2.68 37.88 11.11
C PHE A 123 -1.93 36.71 10.46
N MET A 124 -2.65 35.88 9.69
CA MET A 124 -2.07 34.74 8.99
C MET A 124 -1.02 35.16 7.95
N PHE A 125 -1.34 36.15 7.11
CA PHE A 125 -0.41 36.67 6.10
C PHE A 125 0.82 37.34 6.71
N GLY A 126 0.68 37.91 7.92
CA GLY A 126 1.77 38.50 8.68
C GLY A 126 2.86 37.51 9.14
N SER A 127 2.57 36.20 9.15
CA SER A 127 3.50 35.16 9.59
C SER A 127 4.83 35.14 8.81
N GLN A 128 4.79 35.44 7.50
CA GLN A 128 6.00 35.50 6.66
C GLN A 128 6.96 36.63 7.08
N SER A 129 6.48 37.65 7.79
CA SER A 129 7.33 38.77 8.24
C SER A 129 8.11 38.45 9.53
N GLY A 130 7.84 37.35 10.23
CA GLY A 130 8.57 36.93 11.44
C GLY A 130 8.40 37.87 12.63
N ALA A 131 7.19 38.42 12.80
CA ALA A 131 6.90 39.48 13.77
C ALA A 131 5.65 39.16 14.60
N LEU A 132 5.57 37.94 15.15
CA LEU A 132 4.54 37.59 16.15
C LEU A 132 4.52 38.61 17.31
N GLY A 133 5.69 39.11 17.73
CA GLY A 133 5.83 40.09 18.81
C GLY A 133 5.63 41.57 18.45
N CYS A 134 5.59 41.94 17.16
CA CYS A 134 5.67 43.35 16.72
C CYS A 134 4.40 43.90 16.05
N SER A 135 3.35 43.10 15.93
CA SER A 135 2.10 43.56 15.32
C SER A 135 1.27 44.36 16.33
N SER A 136 0.89 45.59 15.98
CA SER A 136 -0.11 46.41 16.70
C SER A 136 -1.54 45.85 16.57
N MET A 137 -1.66 44.57 16.23
CA MET A 137 -2.91 43.90 15.88
C MET A 137 -3.59 43.37 17.13
N ASP A 138 -4.90 43.57 17.22
CA ASP A 138 -5.71 43.00 18.28
C ASP A 138 -5.92 41.50 18.07
N LYS A 139 -5.04 40.70 18.68
CA LYS A 139 -5.06 39.22 18.63
C LYS A 139 -6.29 38.60 19.28
N SER A 140 -7.17 39.38 19.92
CA SER A 140 -8.43 38.89 20.48
C SER A 140 -9.52 38.68 19.41
N ARG A 141 -9.34 39.30 18.23
CA ARG A 141 -10.25 39.21 17.08
C ARG A 141 -9.88 38.11 16.08
N VAL A 142 -8.84 37.33 16.35
CA VAL A 142 -8.34 36.26 15.48
C VAL A 142 -8.98 34.94 15.91
N ASP A 143 -9.41 34.13 14.94
CA ASP A 143 -9.90 32.78 15.22
C ASP A 143 -8.86 31.96 16.00
N PRO A 144 -9.24 31.31 17.12
CA PRO A 144 -8.28 30.65 17.99
C PRO A 144 -7.56 29.47 17.33
N VAL A 145 -8.20 28.76 16.39
CA VAL A 145 -7.60 27.64 15.66
C VAL A 145 -6.59 28.20 14.66
N VAL A 146 -6.99 29.21 13.89
CA VAL A 146 -6.10 29.87 12.91
C VAL A 146 -4.91 30.51 13.60
N LYS A 147 -5.11 31.10 14.79
CA LYS A 147 -4.03 31.69 15.58
C LYS A 147 -2.97 30.66 15.96
N LEU A 148 -3.38 29.48 16.42
CA LEU A 148 -2.48 28.37 16.76
C LEU A 148 -1.70 27.90 15.53
N VAL A 149 -2.40 27.61 14.42
CA VAL A 149 -1.78 27.18 13.17
C VAL A 149 -0.80 28.23 12.64
N THR A 150 -1.16 29.51 12.72
CA THR A 150 -0.27 30.61 12.31
C THR A 150 1.01 30.67 13.14
N CYS A 151 0.97 30.32 14.45
CA CYS A 151 2.19 30.23 15.25
C CYS A 151 3.14 29.14 14.72
N VAL A 152 2.61 28.01 14.27
CA VAL A 152 3.39 26.95 13.62
C VAL A 152 3.92 27.41 12.26
N CYS A 153 3.12 28.14 11.46
CA CYS A 153 3.60 28.76 10.22
C CYS A 153 4.75 29.76 10.47
N CYS A 154 4.71 30.54 11.55
CA CYS A 154 5.81 31.42 11.91
C CYS A 154 7.07 30.63 12.25
N LEU A 155 6.96 29.50 12.97
CA LEU A 155 8.09 28.62 13.25
C LEU A 155 8.72 28.06 11.97
N ALA A 156 7.89 27.55 11.05
CA ALA A 156 8.32 27.13 9.72
C ALA A 156 8.98 28.27 8.93
N SER A 157 8.41 29.48 8.98
CA SER A 157 8.98 30.66 8.33
C SER A 157 10.35 31.04 8.90
N ALA A 158 10.52 30.98 10.22
CA ALA A 158 11.79 31.22 10.90
C ALA A 158 12.85 30.19 10.46
N GLY A 159 12.47 28.92 10.36
CA GLY A 159 13.31 27.85 9.80
C GLY A 159 13.72 28.13 8.35
N ASN A 160 12.77 28.44 7.48
CA ASN A 160 13.02 28.75 6.06
C ASN A 160 13.95 29.96 5.89
N LYS A 161 13.79 31.00 6.71
CA LYS A 161 14.68 32.18 6.71
C LYS A 161 16.10 31.83 7.18
N ALA A 162 16.23 30.97 8.19
CA ALA A 162 17.52 30.49 8.64
C ALA A 162 18.22 29.64 7.57
N ILE A 163 17.49 28.77 6.86
CA ILE A 163 17.99 28.03 5.69
C ILE A 163 18.48 29.00 4.60
N ALA A 164 17.65 29.97 4.21
CA ALA A 164 17.99 30.97 3.20
C ALA A 164 19.20 31.85 3.60
N SER A 165 19.44 32.02 4.91
CA SER A 165 20.56 32.79 5.46
C SER A 165 21.79 31.94 5.78
N ASN A 166 21.84 30.67 5.37
CA ASN A 166 22.93 29.72 5.64
C ASN A 166 23.18 29.46 7.16
N MET A 167 22.12 29.56 7.96
CA MET A 167 22.12 29.37 9.42
C MET A 167 21.42 28.07 9.84
N ALA A 168 21.12 27.18 8.90
CA ALA A 168 20.32 25.99 9.18
C ALA A 168 21.03 24.93 10.04
N HIS A 169 22.35 25.00 10.18
CA HIS A 169 23.11 24.20 11.16
C HIS A 169 22.77 24.53 12.63
N PHE A 170 22.02 25.61 12.89
CA PHE A 170 21.49 25.94 14.21
C PHE A 170 20.05 25.45 14.42
N LEU A 171 19.42 24.82 13.43
CA LEU A 171 18.06 24.30 13.53
C LEU A 171 18.08 22.83 13.98
N SER A 172 16.97 22.40 14.59
CA SER A 172 16.76 21.00 14.94
C SER A 172 15.99 20.30 13.82
N PRO A 173 16.53 19.20 13.23
CA PRO A 173 15.79 18.39 12.26
C PRO A 173 14.55 17.75 12.89
N GLN A 174 14.61 17.37 14.18
CA GLN A 174 13.45 16.84 14.92
C GLN A 174 12.30 17.84 14.97
N VAL A 175 12.58 19.10 15.34
CA VAL A 175 11.55 20.16 15.36
C VAL A 175 11.01 20.43 13.97
N ALA A 176 11.87 20.46 12.94
CA ALA A 176 11.43 20.62 11.56
C ALA A 176 10.51 19.47 11.11
N GLY A 177 10.82 18.23 11.50
CA GLY A 177 9.99 17.04 11.25
C GLY A 177 8.62 17.18 11.91
N THR A 178 8.58 17.58 13.18
CA THR A 178 7.31 17.79 13.90
C THR A 178 6.47 18.91 13.31
N VAL A 179 7.10 19.99 12.84
CA VAL A 179 6.41 21.08 12.13
C VAL A 179 5.79 20.56 10.84
N VAL A 180 6.53 19.79 10.04
CA VAL A 180 6.04 19.21 8.79
C VAL A 180 4.89 18.22 9.05
N TRP A 181 5.02 17.34 10.04
CA TRP A 181 3.97 16.42 10.48
C TRP A 181 2.70 17.17 10.90
N PHE A 182 2.83 18.21 11.72
CA PHE A 182 1.70 19.04 12.15
C PHE A 182 1.00 19.69 10.94
N LEU A 183 1.78 20.30 10.04
CA LEU A 183 1.24 20.98 8.85
C LEU A 183 0.59 20.00 7.89
N ARG A 184 1.09 18.76 7.78
CA ARG A 184 0.47 17.69 6.99
C ARG A 184 -0.89 17.29 7.57
N ASN A 185 -0.98 17.07 8.88
CA ASN A 185 -2.24 16.73 9.56
C ASN A 185 -3.27 17.86 9.44
N PHE A 186 -2.81 19.11 9.58
CA PHE A 186 -3.64 20.28 9.31
C PHE A 186 -4.14 20.30 7.86
N THR A 187 -3.24 20.11 6.88
CA THR A 187 -3.59 20.18 5.45
C THR A 187 -4.67 19.17 5.08
N ARG A 188 -4.53 17.91 5.53
CA ARG A 188 -5.50 16.85 5.24
C ARG A 188 -6.90 17.10 5.82
N SER A 189 -7.00 17.82 6.93
CA SER A 189 -8.29 18.00 7.65
C SER A 189 -8.95 19.35 7.37
N TYR A 190 -8.18 20.41 7.21
CA TYR A 190 -8.68 21.79 7.19
C TYR A 190 -8.65 22.45 5.81
N LEU A 191 -7.78 22.00 4.89
CA LEU A 191 -7.53 22.73 3.65
C LEU A 191 -8.38 22.19 2.50
N PHE A 192 -9.33 23.00 2.05
CA PHE A 192 -10.31 22.64 1.01
C PHE A 192 -11.05 21.31 1.29
N PRO A 193 -11.67 21.15 2.47
CA PRO A 193 -12.38 19.91 2.80
C PRO A 193 -13.54 19.68 1.84
N ASP A 194 -13.79 18.41 1.51
CA ASP A 194 -14.93 18.04 0.68
C ASP A 194 -16.24 18.17 1.46
N GLU A 195 -17.22 18.86 0.87
CA GLU A 195 -18.53 19.16 1.46
C GLU A 195 -19.36 17.89 1.76
N ARG A 196 -18.98 16.73 1.21
CA ARG A 196 -19.73 15.47 1.34
C ARG A 196 -19.40 14.68 2.60
N ASP A 197 -18.17 14.81 3.10
CA ASP A 197 -17.62 13.95 4.15
C ASP A 197 -17.21 14.73 5.42
N SER A 198 -17.27 16.06 5.40
CA SER A 198 -16.82 16.91 6.52
C SER A 198 -17.94 17.33 7.46
N VAL A 199 -17.63 17.36 8.76
CA VAL A 199 -18.40 18.09 9.77
C VAL A 199 -18.44 19.57 9.34
N GLU A 200 -19.63 20.18 9.28
CA GLU A 200 -19.80 21.58 8.88
C GLU A 200 -18.78 22.48 9.58
N LEU A 201 -17.83 23.03 8.81
CA LEU A 201 -16.86 24.00 9.31
C LEU A 201 -17.58 25.19 9.96
N SER A 202 -16.94 25.81 10.96
CA SER A 202 -17.41 27.12 11.43
C SER A 202 -17.36 28.13 10.27
N ALA A 203 -18.24 29.15 10.31
CA ALA A 203 -18.26 30.18 9.25
C ALA A 203 -16.89 30.87 9.07
N SER A 204 -16.15 31.05 10.17
CA SER A 204 -14.78 31.56 10.19
C SER A 204 -13.83 30.64 9.40
N LEU A 205 -13.75 29.36 9.79
CA LEU A 205 -12.85 28.40 9.14
C LEU A 205 -13.21 28.14 7.68
N SER A 206 -14.51 28.08 7.36
CA SER A 206 -14.98 27.95 5.97
C SER A 206 -14.58 29.14 5.11
N SER A 207 -14.60 30.36 5.66
CA SER A 207 -14.18 31.56 4.92
C SER A 207 -12.67 31.61 4.67
N ILE A 208 -11.88 31.00 5.55
CA ILE A 208 -10.41 31.08 5.52
C ILE A 208 -9.79 29.90 4.76
N PHE A 209 -10.32 28.68 4.89
CA PHE A 209 -9.75 27.46 4.30
C PHE A 209 -10.71 26.71 3.36
N GLY A 210 -11.90 27.25 3.07
CA GLY A 210 -12.85 26.66 2.11
C GLY A 210 -12.40 26.75 0.65
N LYS A 211 -13.14 26.08 -0.25
CA LYS A 211 -12.78 25.74 -1.65
C LYS A 211 -12.38 26.89 -2.59
N ASP A 212 -12.63 28.15 -2.23
CA ASP A 212 -12.21 29.33 -3.00
C ASP A 212 -11.53 30.43 -2.17
N SER A 213 -11.24 30.12 -0.90
CA SER A 213 -10.70 31.07 0.06
C SER A 213 -9.32 31.58 -0.34
N THR A 214 -9.08 32.88 -0.12
CA THR A 214 -7.76 33.50 -0.28
C THR A 214 -6.77 32.94 0.73
N GLY A 215 -7.24 32.62 1.94
CA GLY A 215 -6.44 32.02 3.00
C GLY A 215 -5.92 30.63 2.64
N GLY A 216 -6.78 29.76 2.12
CA GLY A 216 -6.39 28.43 1.66
C GLY A 216 -5.41 28.47 0.49
N LYS A 217 -5.63 29.36 -0.50
CA LYS A 217 -4.70 29.58 -1.61
C LYS A 217 -3.32 30.04 -1.12
N TRP A 218 -3.28 31.00 -0.20
CA TRP A 218 -2.03 31.45 0.42
C TRP A 218 -1.33 30.33 1.19
N MET A 219 -2.07 29.52 1.93
CA MET A 219 -1.52 28.39 2.70
C MET A 219 -0.85 27.36 1.78
N ILE A 220 -1.45 27.02 0.64
CA ILE A 220 -0.81 26.13 -0.35
C ILE A 220 0.53 26.71 -0.81
N GLY A 221 0.57 27.98 -1.19
CA GLY A 221 1.82 28.64 -1.59
C GLY A 221 2.88 28.60 -0.49
N PHE A 222 2.50 28.93 0.75
CA PHE A 222 3.39 28.88 1.91
C PHE A 222 3.95 27.48 2.18
N LEU A 223 3.11 26.45 2.10
CA LEU A 223 3.51 25.06 2.32
C LEU A 223 4.42 24.55 1.20
N LEU A 224 4.15 24.92 -0.06
CA LEU A 224 5.04 24.60 -1.19
C LEU A 224 6.43 25.21 -1.03
N ASP A 225 6.52 26.46 -0.57
CA ASP A 225 7.80 27.11 -0.27
C ASP A 225 8.55 26.40 0.87
N THR A 226 7.83 25.94 1.89
CA THR A 226 8.39 25.17 3.00
C THR A 226 8.91 23.82 2.53
N VAL A 227 8.13 23.10 1.70
CA VAL A 227 8.56 21.85 1.07
C VAL A 227 9.84 22.05 0.27
N ARG A 228 9.91 23.10 -0.56
CA ARG A 228 11.09 23.40 -1.36
C ARG A 228 12.30 23.72 -0.48
N ALA A 229 12.15 24.55 0.54
CA ALA A 229 13.24 24.87 1.46
C ALA A 229 13.79 23.60 2.14
N ASN A 230 12.89 22.74 2.62
CA ASN A 230 13.28 21.49 3.27
C ASN A 230 13.97 20.52 2.31
N LEU A 231 13.39 20.22 1.13
CA LEU A 231 13.99 19.28 0.17
C LEU A 231 15.31 19.78 -0.42
N THR A 232 15.54 21.10 -0.43
CA THR A 232 16.82 21.66 -0.90
C THR A 232 17.91 21.69 0.16
N TYR A 233 17.59 21.60 1.45
CA TYR A 233 18.59 21.65 2.51
C TYR A 233 18.71 20.32 3.28
N TRP A 234 17.58 19.73 3.68
CA TRP A 234 17.49 18.56 4.53
C TRP A 234 17.39 17.24 3.77
N ALA A 235 17.81 17.19 2.50
CA ALA A 235 17.78 15.93 1.73
C ALA A 235 18.65 14.82 2.33
N SER A 236 19.64 15.18 3.16
CA SER A 236 20.49 14.23 3.90
C SER A 236 19.85 13.66 5.16
N GLU A 237 18.73 14.23 5.63
CA GLU A 237 17.98 13.76 6.79
C GLU A 237 16.79 12.93 6.30
N PRO A 238 16.89 11.58 6.26
CA PRO A 238 15.94 10.73 5.53
C PRO A 238 14.51 10.84 6.07
N ALA A 239 14.32 10.82 7.40
CA ALA A 239 13.00 10.92 8.02
C ALA A 239 12.32 12.28 7.74
N LEU A 240 13.08 13.38 7.82
CA LEU A 240 12.56 14.72 7.52
C LEU A 240 12.26 14.89 6.03
N ALA A 241 13.10 14.33 5.15
CA ALA A 241 12.85 14.34 3.72
C ALA A 241 11.57 13.57 3.37
N GLU A 242 11.37 12.40 3.99
CA GLU A 242 10.15 11.62 3.86
C GLU A 242 8.91 12.40 4.30
N ASP A 243 8.90 12.91 5.55
CA ASP A 243 7.79 13.71 6.07
C ASP A 243 7.47 14.91 5.15
N THR A 244 8.51 15.55 4.61
CA THR A 244 8.37 16.70 3.70
C THR A 244 7.73 16.31 2.37
N VAL A 245 8.08 15.16 1.81
CA VAL A 245 7.46 14.65 0.59
C VAL A 245 6.02 14.18 0.87
N LEU A 246 5.75 13.59 2.03
CA LEU A 246 4.39 13.22 2.43
C LEU A 246 3.49 14.45 2.65
N LEU A 247 4.05 15.57 3.13
CA LEU A 247 3.38 16.87 3.12
C LEU A 247 3.08 17.32 1.68
N LEU A 248 4.06 17.24 0.76
CA LEU A 248 3.84 17.57 -0.65
C LEU A 248 2.72 16.73 -1.28
N LEU A 249 2.67 15.43 -1.00
CA LEU A 249 1.57 14.56 -1.44
C LEU A 249 0.23 15.06 -0.92
N SER A 250 0.15 15.45 0.35
CA SER A 250 -1.08 16.04 0.90
C SER A 250 -1.44 17.41 0.29
N LEU A 251 -0.55 18.08 -0.45
CA LEU A 251 -0.92 19.32 -1.16
C LEU A 251 -1.55 19.05 -2.53
N VAL A 252 -1.53 17.80 -3.00
CA VAL A 252 -1.88 17.43 -4.39
C VAL A 252 -2.70 16.14 -4.51
N ASP A 253 -2.99 15.47 -3.40
CA ASP A 253 -3.82 14.27 -3.28
C ASP A 253 -5.31 14.50 -3.62
N THR A 254 -5.80 15.72 -3.45
CA THR A 254 -7.17 16.13 -3.84
C THR A 254 -7.16 17.08 -5.03
N LYS A 255 -8.22 17.01 -5.82
CA LYS A 255 -8.44 17.86 -6.99
C LYS A 255 -8.30 19.36 -6.69
N SER A 256 -8.99 19.85 -5.66
CA SER A 256 -9.02 21.28 -5.30
C SER A 256 -7.64 21.82 -4.95
N ARG A 257 -6.86 21.06 -4.17
CA ARG A 257 -5.51 21.45 -3.77
C ARG A 257 -4.52 21.39 -4.94
N ALA A 258 -4.59 20.34 -5.77
CA ALA A 258 -3.74 20.19 -6.96
C ALA A 258 -3.92 21.33 -7.98
N GLU A 259 -5.17 21.71 -8.28
CA GLU A 259 -5.49 22.83 -9.18
C GLU A 259 -4.83 24.14 -8.74
N VAL A 260 -4.90 24.43 -7.44
CA VAL A 260 -4.28 25.63 -6.87
C VAL A 260 -2.75 25.49 -6.84
N ALA A 261 -2.21 24.32 -6.48
CA ALA A 261 -0.78 24.09 -6.41
C ALA A 261 -0.06 24.31 -7.75
N VAL A 262 -0.66 23.90 -8.88
CA VAL A 262 -0.09 24.09 -10.23
C VAL A 262 0.05 25.57 -10.62
N SER A 263 -0.73 26.46 -10.01
CA SER A 263 -0.62 27.90 -10.24
C SER A 263 0.62 28.54 -9.62
N PHE A 264 1.28 27.87 -8.66
CA PHE A 264 2.46 28.40 -7.97
C PHE A 264 3.77 28.01 -8.66
N GLU A 265 4.62 29.01 -8.92
CA GLU A 265 5.95 28.81 -9.53
C GLU A 265 6.84 27.84 -8.74
N CYS A 266 6.70 27.81 -7.42
CA CYS A 266 7.47 26.92 -6.54
C CYS A 266 7.33 25.44 -6.94
N LEU A 267 6.12 24.99 -7.33
CA LEU A 267 5.91 23.62 -7.81
C LEU A 267 6.63 23.35 -9.15
N TRP A 268 6.67 24.34 -10.04
CA TRP A 268 7.40 24.22 -11.30
C TRP A 268 8.90 24.13 -11.08
N GLN A 269 9.43 24.86 -10.10
CA GLN A 269 10.84 24.78 -9.70
C GLN A 269 11.18 23.40 -9.14
N LEU A 270 10.31 22.82 -8.29
CA LEU A 270 10.45 21.43 -7.84
C LEU A 270 10.49 20.45 -9.03
N GLY A 271 9.56 20.58 -9.97
CA GLY A 271 9.56 19.78 -11.20
C GLY A 271 10.82 19.95 -12.06
N GLN A 272 11.38 21.17 -12.14
CA GLN A 272 12.63 21.45 -12.85
C GLN A 272 13.83 20.79 -12.19
N LEU A 273 13.93 20.81 -10.86
CA LEU A 273 15.01 20.16 -10.12
C LEU A 273 15.01 18.64 -10.34
N GLN A 274 13.82 18.03 -10.40
CA GLN A 274 13.68 16.60 -10.76
C GLN A 274 14.12 16.33 -12.20
N ALA A 275 13.74 17.22 -13.13
CA ALA A 275 14.07 17.06 -14.54
C ALA A 275 15.58 17.23 -14.81
N SER A 276 16.24 18.18 -14.15
CA SER A 276 17.68 18.44 -14.29
C SER A 276 18.55 17.45 -13.52
N ARG A 277 17.98 16.78 -12.50
CA ARG A 277 18.71 15.89 -11.57
C ARG A 277 19.86 16.61 -10.86
N GLU A 278 19.69 17.89 -10.56
CA GLU A 278 20.69 18.72 -9.90
C GLU A 278 20.39 18.90 -8.42
N GLY A 279 21.46 19.04 -7.64
CA GLY A 279 21.37 19.40 -6.22
C GLY A 279 20.90 18.28 -5.30
N PRO A 280 20.49 18.63 -4.07
CA PRO A 280 20.22 17.66 -3.00
C PRO A 280 19.05 16.71 -3.29
N ILE A 281 18.12 17.10 -4.15
CA ILE A 281 16.99 16.25 -4.58
C ILE A 281 17.48 14.99 -5.32
N SER A 282 18.63 15.05 -6.00
CA SER A 282 19.22 13.87 -6.64
C SER A 282 19.74 12.80 -5.67
N GLN A 283 19.90 13.17 -4.40
CA GLN A 283 20.45 12.33 -3.33
C GLN A 283 19.37 11.77 -2.40
N LEU A 284 18.09 12.04 -2.69
CA LEU A 284 16.98 11.51 -1.89
C LEU A 284 17.01 9.98 -1.86
N PRO A 285 16.64 9.35 -0.73
CA PRO A 285 16.41 7.91 -0.67
C PRO A 285 15.40 7.47 -1.73
N ALA A 286 15.53 6.23 -2.22
CA ALA A 286 14.72 5.70 -3.33
C ALA A 286 13.21 5.81 -3.06
N GLU A 287 12.76 5.50 -1.84
CA GLU A 287 11.35 5.57 -1.45
C GLU A 287 10.83 7.02 -1.41
N VAL A 288 11.62 7.93 -0.82
CA VAL A 288 11.30 9.36 -0.79
C VAL A 288 11.25 9.95 -2.20
N HIS A 289 12.16 9.54 -3.07
CA HIS A 289 12.17 9.94 -4.48
C HIS A 289 10.92 9.46 -5.22
N ARG A 290 10.47 8.24 -4.96
CA ARG A 290 9.24 7.67 -5.52
C ARG A 290 8.02 8.51 -5.15
N PHE A 291 7.85 8.85 -3.87
CA PHE A 291 6.75 9.69 -3.40
C PHE A 291 6.85 11.12 -3.94
N TYR A 292 8.06 11.63 -4.15
CA TYR A 292 8.27 12.95 -4.73
C TYR A 292 7.79 13.00 -6.18
N VAL A 293 8.14 11.98 -6.98
CA VAL A 293 7.64 11.86 -8.36
C VAL A 293 6.12 11.65 -8.38
N GLN A 294 5.58 10.82 -7.49
CA GLN A 294 4.13 10.63 -7.36
C GLN A 294 3.41 11.97 -7.14
N ALA A 295 3.90 12.80 -6.21
CA ALA A 295 3.29 14.09 -5.93
C ALA A 295 3.34 15.05 -7.13
N LEU A 296 4.47 15.10 -7.84
CA LEU A 296 4.59 15.95 -9.04
C LEU A 296 3.62 15.52 -10.14
N VAL A 297 3.42 14.21 -10.34
CA VAL A 297 2.45 13.70 -11.32
C VAL A 297 1.01 14.00 -10.90
N LEU A 298 0.67 13.79 -9.63
CA LEU A 298 -0.65 14.11 -9.07
C LEU A 298 -0.97 15.60 -9.19
N ALA A 299 0.00 16.48 -8.97
CA ALA A 299 -0.19 17.92 -9.14
C ALA A 299 -0.67 18.25 -10.55
N GLY A 300 -0.10 17.60 -11.57
CA GLY A 300 -0.52 17.74 -12.97
C GLY A 300 -1.80 16.98 -13.34
N SER A 301 -2.48 16.31 -12.41
CA SER A 301 -3.64 15.43 -12.68
C SER A 301 -5.01 16.09 -12.46
N SER A 302 -5.11 17.43 -12.45
CA SER A 302 -6.38 18.15 -12.23
C SER A 302 -7.44 17.86 -13.31
N GLU A 303 -8.71 17.74 -12.91
CA GLU A 303 -9.84 17.44 -13.80
C GLU A 303 -10.25 18.67 -14.65
N GLY A 304 -10.12 18.54 -15.97
CA GLY A 304 -10.49 19.56 -16.96
C GLY A 304 -9.30 19.97 -17.86
N ASP A 305 -9.60 20.64 -18.98
CA ASP A 305 -8.61 21.29 -19.88
C ASP A 305 -7.96 22.50 -19.17
N HIS A 306 -7.31 22.29 -18.03
CA HIS A 306 -6.51 23.35 -17.43
C HIS A 306 -5.33 23.64 -18.36
N PRO A 307 -5.18 24.88 -18.87
CA PRO A 307 -4.26 25.18 -19.97
C PRO A 307 -2.79 24.93 -19.61
N LEU A 308 -2.47 24.89 -18.31
CA LEU A 308 -1.12 24.61 -17.83
C LEU A 308 -0.84 23.11 -17.63
N ARG A 309 -1.87 22.26 -17.59
CA ARG A 309 -1.76 20.82 -17.28
C ARG A 309 -0.90 20.09 -18.30
N ASP A 310 -1.31 20.17 -19.56
CA ASP A 310 -0.61 19.51 -20.67
C ASP A 310 0.82 20.02 -20.80
N ARG A 311 1.05 21.31 -20.55
CA ARG A 311 2.39 21.89 -20.54
C ARG A 311 3.24 21.33 -19.41
N TYR A 312 2.67 21.23 -18.21
CA TYR A 312 3.36 20.72 -17.03
C TYR A 312 3.77 19.26 -17.22
N TRP A 313 2.82 18.39 -17.59
CA TRP A 313 3.09 16.98 -17.88
C TRP A 313 4.06 16.78 -19.03
N LYS A 314 3.88 17.48 -20.16
CA LYS A 314 4.82 17.38 -21.29
C LYS A 314 6.22 17.79 -20.90
N GLN A 315 6.41 18.79 -20.05
CA GLN A 315 7.75 19.18 -19.62
C GLN A 315 8.38 18.15 -18.68
N PHE A 316 7.61 17.64 -17.72
CA PHE A 316 8.09 16.75 -16.68
C PHE A 316 8.26 15.29 -17.17
N LEU A 317 7.19 14.69 -17.68
CA LEU A 317 7.15 13.28 -18.10
C LEU A 317 8.08 13.04 -19.31
N GLN A 318 8.12 13.97 -20.27
CA GLN A 318 8.98 13.82 -21.45
C GLN A 318 10.47 13.82 -21.08
N SER A 319 10.88 14.56 -20.04
CA SER A 319 12.27 14.54 -19.58
C SER A 319 12.69 13.14 -19.14
N MET A 320 11.85 12.46 -18.35
CA MET A 320 12.08 11.09 -17.90
C MET A 320 12.12 10.11 -19.07
N HIS A 321 11.17 10.22 -20.01
CA HIS A 321 11.13 9.35 -21.19
C HIS A 321 12.36 9.56 -22.09
N ASN A 322 12.80 10.79 -22.28
CA ASN A 322 14.00 11.11 -23.05
C ASN A 322 15.26 10.51 -22.40
N ARG A 323 15.41 10.65 -21.08
CA ARG A 323 16.54 10.08 -20.32
C ARG A 323 16.55 8.56 -20.42
N PHE A 324 15.40 7.93 -20.20
CA PHE A 324 15.24 6.49 -20.36
C PHE A 324 15.55 6.02 -21.79
N GLY A 325 15.07 6.77 -22.78
CA GLY A 325 15.37 6.53 -24.19
C GLY A 325 16.88 6.56 -24.49
N ILE A 326 17.59 7.59 -24.00
CA ILE A 326 19.04 7.73 -24.16
C ILE A 326 19.80 6.56 -23.53
N VAL A 327 19.36 6.09 -22.35
CA VAL A 327 20.02 5.00 -21.64
C VAL A 327 19.75 3.65 -22.31
N CYS A 328 18.50 3.33 -22.61
CA CYS A 328 18.09 1.99 -23.08
C CYS A 328 18.35 1.77 -24.57
N HIS A 329 18.25 2.81 -25.41
CA HIS A 329 18.34 2.70 -26.87
C HIS A 329 19.73 3.05 -27.44
N GLN A 330 20.74 3.22 -26.58
CA GLN A 330 22.11 3.42 -27.05
C GLN A 330 22.69 2.13 -27.67
N PRO A 331 23.45 2.21 -28.78
CA PRO A 331 23.90 1.04 -29.55
C PRO A 331 24.84 0.10 -28.79
N ASN A 332 25.46 0.57 -27.70
CA ASN A 332 26.37 -0.22 -26.86
C ASN A 332 25.78 -0.52 -25.47
N PHE A 333 24.46 -0.44 -25.30
CA PHE A 333 23.81 -0.54 -23.99
C PHE A 333 24.25 -1.78 -23.20
N VAL A 334 24.17 -2.98 -23.79
CA VAL A 334 24.53 -4.24 -23.11
C VAL A 334 25.96 -4.23 -22.52
N LYS A 335 26.91 -3.57 -23.20
CA LYS A 335 28.30 -3.46 -22.72
C LYS A 335 28.50 -2.38 -21.67
N LEU A 336 27.67 -1.33 -21.70
CA LEU A 336 27.78 -0.17 -20.84
C LEU A 336 26.88 -0.25 -19.61
N ALA A 337 25.82 -1.06 -19.65
CA ALA A 337 24.80 -1.24 -18.63
C ALA A 337 25.41 -1.55 -17.25
N GLN A 338 26.44 -2.40 -17.22
CA GLN A 338 27.11 -2.81 -15.98
C GLN A 338 27.98 -1.70 -15.35
N LYS A 339 28.12 -0.53 -15.98
CA LYS A 339 28.83 0.60 -15.37
C LYS A 339 27.93 1.28 -14.35
N GLU A 340 28.47 1.53 -13.16
CA GLU A 340 27.79 2.19 -12.05
C GLU A 340 26.96 3.43 -12.41
N PRO A 341 27.45 4.41 -13.19
CA PRO A 341 26.64 5.59 -13.54
C PRO A 341 25.40 5.25 -14.37
N ILE A 342 25.45 4.20 -15.20
CA ILE A 342 24.29 3.78 -16.02
C ILE A 342 23.34 2.94 -15.17
N LYS A 343 23.87 2.05 -14.32
CA LYS A 343 23.08 1.28 -13.37
C LYS A 343 22.29 2.19 -12.43
N ALA A 344 22.95 3.16 -11.79
CA ALA A 344 22.31 4.12 -10.88
C ALA A 344 21.27 5.01 -11.58
N GLU A 345 21.47 5.34 -12.86
CA GLU A 345 20.47 6.06 -13.67
C GLU A 345 19.26 5.18 -13.98
N VAL A 346 19.46 3.90 -14.33
CA VAL A 346 18.36 2.94 -14.54
C VAL A 346 17.55 2.75 -13.26
N GLN A 347 18.20 2.55 -12.11
CA GLN A 347 17.53 2.39 -10.82
C GLN A 347 16.69 3.62 -10.48
N SER A 348 17.25 4.83 -10.64
CA SER A 348 16.54 6.09 -10.38
C SER A 348 15.36 6.31 -11.33
N LEU A 349 15.48 5.93 -12.61
CA LEU A 349 14.38 6.01 -13.56
C LEU A 349 13.27 5.00 -13.24
N LEU A 350 13.62 3.76 -12.88
CA LEU A 350 12.63 2.76 -12.44
C LEU A 350 11.87 3.23 -11.20
N GLU A 351 12.55 3.82 -10.21
CA GLU A 351 11.88 4.41 -9.04
C GLU A 351 10.98 5.59 -9.42
N SER A 352 11.40 6.42 -10.39
CA SER A 352 10.55 7.48 -10.92
C SER A 352 9.28 6.91 -11.57
N PHE A 353 9.40 5.87 -12.40
CA PHE A 353 8.25 5.25 -13.06
C PHE A 353 7.32 4.54 -12.08
N LYS A 354 7.84 3.98 -10.99
CA LYS A 354 7.03 3.50 -9.86
C LYS A 354 6.24 4.65 -9.23
N GLY A 355 6.87 5.80 -9.02
CA GLY A 355 6.18 7.02 -8.56
C GLY A 355 5.07 7.47 -9.51
N VAL A 356 5.29 7.40 -10.83
CA VAL A 356 4.25 7.67 -11.84
C VAL A 356 3.10 6.66 -11.74
N ALA A 357 3.40 5.37 -11.57
CA ALA A 357 2.38 4.33 -11.42
C ALA A 357 1.51 4.56 -10.17
N LEU A 358 2.11 4.93 -9.04
CA LEU A 358 1.38 5.27 -7.80
C LEU A 358 0.50 6.53 -7.92
N ALA A 359 0.71 7.37 -8.93
CA ALA A 359 -0.09 8.56 -9.18
C ALA A 359 -1.31 8.30 -10.07
N VAL A 360 -1.48 7.08 -10.59
CA VAL A 360 -2.62 6.72 -11.44
C VAL A 360 -3.93 6.80 -10.66
N ASN A 361 -4.91 7.44 -11.27
CA ASN A 361 -6.28 7.57 -10.78
C ASN A 361 -7.26 7.54 -11.97
N ALA A 362 -8.56 7.59 -11.68
CA ALA A 362 -9.61 7.50 -12.69
C ALA A 362 -9.51 8.53 -13.82
N TRP A 363 -8.84 9.66 -13.59
CA TRP A 363 -8.82 10.82 -14.50
C TRP A 363 -7.59 10.83 -15.41
N ASN A 364 -6.45 10.34 -14.92
CA ASN A 364 -5.18 10.36 -15.63
C ASN A 364 -4.79 9.00 -16.22
N VAL A 365 -5.55 7.93 -15.93
CA VAL A 365 -5.23 6.55 -16.33
C VAL A 365 -4.86 6.41 -17.81
N ASN A 366 -5.63 7.02 -18.72
CA ASN A 366 -5.40 6.84 -20.15
C ASN A 366 -4.06 7.43 -20.60
N GLU A 367 -3.75 8.65 -20.15
CA GLU A 367 -2.51 9.34 -20.51
C GLU A 367 -1.30 8.68 -19.86
N LEU A 368 -1.42 8.29 -18.59
CA LEU A 368 -0.34 7.60 -17.89
C LEU A 368 -0.13 6.16 -18.39
N PHE A 369 -1.18 5.50 -18.87
CA PHE A 369 -1.06 4.19 -19.51
C PHE A 369 -0.27 4.29 -20.82
N ASP A 370 -0.62 5.25 -21.68
CA ASP A 370 0.11 5.49 -22.94
C ASP A 370 1.58 5.89 -22.68
N PHE A 371 1.83 6.58 -21.57
CA PHE A 371 3.19 6.94 -21.13
C PHE A 371 4.00 5.75 -20.59
N LEU A 372 3.42 4.92 -19.72
CA LEU A 372 4.13 3.81 -19.04
C LEU A 372 4.23 2.55 -19.89
N LEU A 373 3.29 2.28 -20.81
CA LEU A 373 3.28 1.04 -21.60
C LEU A 373 4.56 0.82 -22.44
N PRO A 374 5.13 1.83 -23.14
CA PRO A 374 6.41 1.66 -23.83
C PRO A 374 7.56 1.36 -22.85
N VAL A 375 7.58 2.03 -21.70
CA VAL A 375 8.59 1.83 -20.65
C VAL A 375 8.53 0.42 -20.06
N LEU A 376 7.33 -0.10 -19.81
CA LEU A 376 7.12 -1.49 -19.38
C LEU A 376 7.73 -2.47 -20.40
N ARG A 377 7.41 -2.30 -21.69
CA ARG A 377 7.94 -3.15 -22.77
C ARG A 377 9.47 -3.14 -22.82
N ASP A 378 10.09 -1.96 -22.72
CA ASP A 378 11.54 -1.83 -22.72
C ASP A 378 12.18 -2.39 -21.44
N SER A 379 11.47 -2.35 -20.32
CA SER A 379 11.93 -2.92 -19.03
C SER A 379 12.07 -4.44 -19.07
N VAL A 380 11.37 -5.15 -19.97
CA VAL A 380 11.64 -6.57 -20.24
C VAL A 380 13.07 -6.77 -20.74
N THR A 381 13.57 -5.87 -21.59
CA THR A 381 14.96 -5.91 -22.07
C THR A 381 15.93 -5.62 -20.94
N LEU A 382 15.58 -4.69 -20.02
CA LEU A 382 16.38 -4.42 -18.83
C LEU A 382 16.54 -5.66 -17.96
N LEU A 383 15.46 -6.40 -17.72
CA LEU A 383 15.51 -7.66 -16.96
C LEU A 383 16.49 -8.66 -17.59
N SER A 384 16.48 -8.78 -18.92
CA SER A 384 17.42 -9.66 -19.63
C SER A 384 18.88 -9.20 -19.49
N VAL A 385 19.15 -7.90 -19.59
CA VAL A 385 20.51 -7.33 -19.51
C VAL A 385 21.07 -7.38 -18.08
N TYR A 386 20.21 -7.18 -17.07
CA TYR A 386 20.59 -7.13 -15.65
C TYR A 386 20.22 -8.40 -14.87
N HIS A 387 20.05 -9.55 -15.52
CA HIS A 387 19.72 -10.83 -14.88
C HIS A 387 20.76 -11.35 -13.86
N THR A 388 21.94 -10.73 -13.79
CA THR A 388 22.99 -10.99 -12.79
C THR A 388 23.03 -9.93 -11.68
N CYS A 389 22.14 -8.94 -11.72
CA CYS A 389 22.07 -7.82 -10.79
C CYS A 389 20.70 -7.82 -10.11
N PRO A 390 20.56 -8.47 -8.94
CA PRO A 390 19.26 -8.65 -8.28
C PRO A 390 18.57 -7.32 -8.01
N GLU A 391 19.31 -6.30 -7.56
CA GLU A 391 18.78 -4.95 -7.31
C GLU A 391 18.00 -4.34 -8.49
N VAL A 392 18.44 -4.55 -9.74
CA VAL A 392 17.75 -4.00 -10.91
C VAL A 392 16.60 -4.91 -11.36
N ALA A 393 16.80 -6.23 -11.29
CA ALA A 393 15.75 -7.20 -11.61
C ALA A 393 14.53 -6.99 -10.70
N VAL A 394 14.76 -6.88 -9.39
CA VAL A 394 13.74 -6.59 -8.38
C VAL A 394 12.98 -5.29 -8.70
N LEU A 395 13.69 -4.20 -9.01
CA LEU A 395 13.04 -2.93 -9.34
C LEU A 395 12.17 -3.02 -10.59
N VAL A 396 12.55 -3.81 -11.60
CA VAL A 396 11.71 -4.07 -12.77
C VAL A 396 10.46 -4.84 -12.37
N LEU A 397 10.59 -5.88 -11.54
CA LEU A 397 9.44 -6.66 -11.06
C LEU A 397 8.48 -5.79 -10.23
N GLU A 398 8.99 -5.00 -9.29
CA GLU A 398 8.20 -4.06 -8.49
C GLU A 398 7.50 -3.01 -9.35
N PHE A 399 8.18 -2.48 -10.37
CA PHE A 399 7.56 -1.56 -11.32
C PHE A 399 6.35 -2.19 -12.03
N TYR A 400 6.47 -3.44 -12.47
CA TYR A 400 5.35 -4.17 -13.05
C TYR A 400 4.22 -4.41 -12.06
N VAL A 401 4.54 -4.80 -10.81
CA VAL A 401 3.53 -5.01 -9.76
C VAL A 401 2.75 -3.72 -9.50
N ASN A 402 3.44 -2.59 -9.30
CA ASN A 402 2.81 -1.30 -9.06
C ASN A 402 2.02 -0.81 -10.27
N ALA A 403 2.53 -1.00 -11.49
CA ALA A 403 1.81 -0.61 -12.71
C ALA A 403 0.53 -1.43 -12.89
N VAL A 404 0.57 -2.76 -12.71
CA VAL A 404 -0.64 -3.59 -12.81
C VAL A 404 -1.65 -3.20 -11.74
N GLU A 405 -1.24 -3.09 -10.48
CA GLU A 405 -2.10 -2.68 -9.36
C GLU A 405 -2.78 -1.34 -9.63
N ALA A 406 -2.01 -0.37 -10.13
CA ALA A 406 -2.48 0.98 -10.43
C ALA A 406 -3.51 1.01 -11.58
N PHE A 407 -3.27 0.21 -12.63
CA PHE A 407 -4.10 0.25 -13.83
C PHE A 407 -5.33 -0.65 -13.75
N VAL A 408 -5.26 -1.78 -13.04
CA VAL A 408 -6.22 -2.89 -13.14
C VAL A 408 -7.68 -2.46 -13.00
N ASN A 409 -7.96 -1.47 -12.13
CA ASN A 409 -9.31 -1.00 -11.83
C ASN A 409 -9.91 -0.07 -12.90
N PHE A 410 -9.11 0.41 -13.85
CA PHE A 410 -9.49 1.49 -14.76
C PHE A 410 -9.35 1.14 -16.25
N LEU A 411 -8.65 0.05 -16.59
CA LEU A 411 -8.35 -0.25 -17.99
C LEU A 411 -9.56 -0.71 -18.79
N SER A 412 -9.63 -0.21 -20.03
CA SER A 412 -10.45 -0.82 -21.07
C SER A 412 -9.89 -2.19 -21.50
N GLN A 413 -10.72 -3.01 -22.15
CA GLN A 413 -10.32 -4.34 -22.62
C GLN A 413 -9.11 -4.33 -23.56
N THR A 414 -8.97 -3.31 -24.41
CA THR A 414 -7.84 -3.19 -25.34
C THR A 414 -6.54 -2.87 -24.62
N GLN A 415 -6.58 -1.95 -23.66
CA GLN A 415 -5.44 -1.60 -22.82
C GLN A 415 -5.03 -2.80 -21.95
N ALA A 416 -5.99 -3.51 -21.35
CA ALA A 416 -5.75 -4.73 -20.59
C ALA A 416 -4.98 -5.77 -21.40
N ASN A 417 -5.41 -6.05 -22.63
CA ASN A 417 -4.71 -6.96 -23.54
C ASN A 417 -3.26 -6.54 -23.81
N HIS A 418 -2.98 -5.24 -23.94
CA HIS A 418 -1.61 -4.75 -24.13
C HIS A 418 -0.75 -4.92 -22.89
N LEU A 419 -1.31 -4.68 -21.70
CA LEU A 419 -0.64 -4.89 -20.42
C LEU A 419 -0.35 -6.37 -20.18
N PHE A 420 -1.32 -7.24 -20.46
CA PHE A 420 -1.19 -8.70 -20.35
C PHE A 420 -0.07 -9.25 -21.23
N LYS A 421 0.04 -8.78 -22.48
CA LYS A 421 1.15 -9.13 -23.38
C LYS A 421 2.51 -8.70 -22.83
N ALA A 422 2.59 -7.52 -22.20
CA ALA A 422 3.81 -7.05 -21.56
C ALA A 422 4.19 -7.90 -20.33
N CYS A 423 3.20 -8.31 -19.52
CA CYS A 423 3.41 -9.19 -18.37
C CYS A 423 3.85 -10.60 -18.79
N LEU A 424 3.25 -11.18 -19.83
CA LEU A 424 3.68 -12.45 -20.41
C LEU A 424 5.14 -12.39 -20.89
N SER A 425 5.51 -11.29 -21.56
CA SER A 425 6.89 -11.09 -22.04
C SER A 425 7.90 -10.98 -20.89
N LEU A 426 7.51 -10.34 -19.78
CA LEU A 426 8.30 -10.28 -18.55
C LEU A 426 8.50 -11.67 -17.96
N LEU A 427 7.41 -12.43 -17.78
CA LEU A 427 7.43 -13.80 -17.22
C LEU A 427 8.32 -14.73 -18.06
N ASP A 428 8.18 -14.69 -19.39
CA ASP A 428 9.02 -15.44 -20.32
C ASP A 428 10.50 -15.12 -20.17
N THR A 429 10.83 -13.83 -20.02
CA THR A 429 12.20 -13.36 -19.91
C THR A 429 12.81 -13.74 -18.56
N TYR A 430 12.06 -13.57 -17.48
CA TYR A 430 12.45 -14.03 -16.14
C TYR A 430 12.76 -15.53 -16.13
N THR A 431 11.88 -16.34 -16.74
CA THR A 431 12.07 -17.79 -16.86
C THR A 431 13.36 -18.12 -17.59
N LYS A 432 13.58 -17.54 -18.77
CA LYS A 432 14.81 -17.78 -19.56
C LYS A 432 16.08 -17.40 -18.80
N CYS A 433 16.02 -16.36 -17.98
CA CYS A 433 17.15 -15.87 -17.19
C CYS A 433 17.46 -16.72 -15.95
N ASN A 434 16.46 -17.41 -15.39
CA ASN A 434 16.60 -18.15 -14.12
C ASN A 434 16.48 -19.68 -14.26
N MET A 435 16.07 -20.20 -15.41
CA MET A 435 16.06 -21.64 -15.69
C MET A 435 17.47 -22.25 -15.59
N GLY A 436 17.62 -23.24 -14.71
CA GLY A 436 18.88 -23.99 -14.52
C GLY A 436 19.86 -23.37 -13.52
N LYS A 437 19.54 -22.23 -12.90
CA LYS A 437 20.29 -21.72 -11.74
C LYS A 437 19.91 -22.56 -10.52
N HIS A 438 20.77 -23.51 -10.14
CA HIS A 438 20.62 -24.19 -8.85
C HIS A 438 21.18 -23.29 -7.75
N SER A 439 20.33 -22.89 -6.82
CA SER A 439 20.79 -22.16 -5.63
C SER A 439 21.66 -23.09 -4.78
N LEU A 440 22.94 -22.72 -4.63
CA LEU A 440 23.90 -23.42 -3.77
C LEU A 440 24.21 -22.61 -2.49
N SER A 441 23.63 -21.42 -2.35
CA SER A 441 23.88 -20.48 -1.25
C SER A 441 22.58 -19.85 -0.76
N SER A 442 22.44 -19.69 0.55
CA SER A 442 21.26 -19.10 1.20
C SER A 442 20.87 -17.72 0.66
N LEU A 443 21.85 -16.88 0.30
CA LEU A 443 21.59 -15.55 -0.27
C LEU A 443 20.83 -15.61 -1.61
N VAL A 444 21.13 -16.60 -2.44
CA VAL A 444 20.44 -16.79 -3.73
C VAL A 444 19.02 -17.33 -3.52
N GLU A 445 18.77 -18.05 -2.43
CA GLU A 445 17.41 -18.47 -2.06
C GLU A 445 16.57 -17.29 -1.58
N GLU A 446 17.13 -16.37 -0.79
CA GLU A 446 16.45 -15.14 -0.35
C GLU A 446 16.13 -14.21 -1.53
N GLU A 447 17.06 -14.02 -2.47
CA GLU A 447 16.82 -13.27 -3.70
C GLU A 447 15.71 -13.90 -4.54
N GLN A 448 15.78 -15.22 -4.76
CA GLN A 448 14.78 -15.95 -5.53
C GLN A 448 13.40 -15.92 -4.83
N PHE A 449 13.37 -15.97 -3.50
CA PHE A 449 12.15 -15.81 -2.72
C PHE A 449 11.47 -14.46 -3.02
N TYR A 450 12.22 -13.35 -2.99
CA TYR A 450 11.65 -12.02 -3.21
C TYR A 450 11.12 -11.86 -4.63
N ASP A 451 11.87 -12.32 -5.64
CA ASP A 451 11.44 -12.29 -7.03
C ASP A 451 10.15 -13.09 -7.24
N LEU A 452 10.06 -14.31 -6.69
CA LEU A 452 8.85 -15.14 -6.81
C LEU A 452 7.66 -14.52 -6.09
N LEU A 453 7.87 -13.91 -4.92
CA LEU A 453 6.81 -13.19 -4.21
C LEU A 453 6.24 -12.04 -5.05
N LEU A 454 7.11 -11.25 -5.70
CA LEU A 454 6.67 -10.17 -6.60
C LEU A 454 5.91 -10.69 -7.81
N LEU A 455 6.39 -11.76 -8.45
CA LEU A 455 5.70 -12.37 -9.59
C LEU A 455 4.32 -12.90 -9.18
N MET A 456 4.17 -13.42 -7.97
CA MET A 456 2.88 -13.91 -7.49
C MET A 456 1.92 -12.78 -7.14
N LYS A 457 2.41 -11.69 -6.54
CA LYS A 457 1.63 -10.46 -6.36
C LYS A 457 1.16 -9.90 -7.70
N LEU A 458 2.04 -9.89 -8.71
CA LEU A 458 1.71 -9.48 -10.08
C LEU A 458 0.53 -10.31 -10.62
N LEU A 459 0.62 -11.64 -10.58
CA LEU A 459 -0.45 -12.52 -11.06
C LEU A 459 -1.76 -12.33 -10.26
N SER A 460 -1.67 -12.14 -8.95
CA SER A 460 -2.83 -11.89 -8.09
C SER A 460 -3.53 -10.57 -8.45
N HIS A 461 -2.78 -9.49 -8.68
CA HIS A 461 -3.34 -8.22 -9.13
C HIS A 461 -3.98 -8.35 -10.51
N MET A 462 -3.39 -9.12 -11.43
CA MET A 462 -3.99 -9.36 -12.75
C MET A 462 -5.34 -10.06 -12.65
N LEU A 463 -5.47 -11.06 -11.78
CA LEU A 463 -6.72 -11.79 -11.56
C LEU A 463 -7.82 -10.92 -10.95
N ALA A 464 -7.48 -9.95 -10.11
CA ALA A 464 -8.44 -9.01 -9.55
C ALA A 464 -9.20 -8.23 -10.64
N GLN A 465 -8.61 -8.07 -11.84
CA GLN A 465 -9.26 -7.41 -12.98
C GLN A 465 -10.56 -8.09 -13.41
N ASP A 466 -10.54 -9.42 -13.54
CA ASP A 466 -11.62 -10.15 -14.17
C ASP A 466 -12.85 -10.28 -13.23
N ILE A 467 -12.67 -10.11 -11.92
CA ILE A 467 -13.78 -9.99 -10.96
C ILE A 467 -14.56 -8.69 -11.18
N LEU A 468 -13.84 -7.61 -11.52
CA LEU A 468 -14.39 -6.26 -11.63
C LEU A 468 -14.93 -5.95 -13.03
N ASN A 469 -14.40 -6.60 -14.07
CA ASN A 469 -14.82 -6.41 -15.46
C ASN A 469 -16.08 -7.22 -15.81
N LEU A 470 -17.25 -6.68 -15.47
CA LEU A 470 -18.58 -7.18 -15.88
C LEU A 470 -19.00 -6.73 -17.30
N GLY A 471 -18.06 -6.27 -18.14
CA GLY A 471 -18.35 -5.74 -19.47
C GLY A 471 -18.70 -6.82 -20.52
N PRO A 472 -19.51 -6.51 -21.55
CA PRO A 472 -19.89 -7.47 -22.57
C PRO A 472 -18.70 -7.91 -23.43
N ASP A 473 -18.73 -9.20 -23.79
CA ASP A 473 -17.63 -9.90 -24.45
C ASP A 473 -17.60 -9.60 -25.97
N ASP A 474 -16.85 -8.57 -26.41
CA ASP A 474 -16.65 -8.28 -27.85
C ASP A 474 -15.62 -9.24 -28.46
N GLY A 475 -16.09 -10.31 -29.14
CA GLY A 475 -15.35 -11.50 -29.61
C GLY A 475 -14.12 -11.32 -30.54
N THR A 476 -13.13 -10.52 -30.14
CA THR A 476 -11.76 -10.52 -30.65
C THR A 476 -10.91 -11.58 -29.93
N GLU A 477 -9.77 -12.04 -30.47
CA GLU A 477 -8.88 -12.98 -29.79
C GLU A 477 -8.44 -12.43 -28.41
N LYS A 478 -9.01 -12.98 -27.33
CA LYS A 478 -8.82 -12.49 -25.96
C LYS A 478 -7.73 -13.28 -25.27
N ILE A 479 -6.73 -12.59 -24.76
CA ILE A 479 -5.92 -13.11 -23.66
C ILE A 479 -6.69 -12.73 -22.39
N SER A 480 -7.25 -13.70 -21.69
CA SER A 480 -7.90 -13.40 -20.39
C SER A 480 -6.88 -13.33 -19.26
N ALA A 481 -7.22 -12.69 -18.14
CA ALA A 481 -6.34 -12.66 -16.97
C ALA A 481 -6.08 -14.08 -16.46
N GLY A 482 -7.09 -14.95 -16.53
CA GLY A 482 -6.95 -16.38 -16.21
C GLY A 482 -5.90 -17.10 -17.07
N ASP A 483 -5.80 -16.80 -18.37
CA ASP A 483 -4.80 -17.43 -19.25
C ASP A 483 -3.38 -16.99 -18.89
N VAL A 484 -3.18 -15.68 -18.66
CA VAL A 484 -1.87 -15.16 -18.25
C VAL A 484 -1.47 -15.71 -16.90
N THR A 485 -2.42 -15.82 -15.98
CA THR A 485 -2.15 -16.28 -14.62
C THR A 485 -1.82 -17.77 -14.59
N LEU A 486 -2.54 -18.60 -15.33
CA LEU A 486 -2.20 -20.01 -15.47
C LEU A 486 -0.84 -20.20 -16.15
N TYR A 487 -0.53 -19.38 -17.15
CA TYR A 487 0.79 -19.39 -17.78
C TYR A 487 1.90 -18.94 -16.82
N GLY A 488 1.65 -17.90 -16.03
CA GLY A 488 2.58 -17.42 -15.00
C GLY A 488 2.78 -18.42 -13.87
N LEU A 489 1.71 -19.06 -13.39
CA LEU A 489 1.79 -20.16 -12.43
C LEU A 489 2.61 -21.32 -12.99
N ASN A 490 2.40 -21.71 -14.25
CA ASN A 490 3.22 -22.71 -14.92
C ASN A 490 4.72 -22.35 -14.90
N ILE A 491 5.06 -21.08 -15.06
CA ILE A 491 6.44 -20.59 -14.98
C ILE A 491 7.00 -20.66 -13.55
N ILE A 492 6.19 -20.27 -12.56
CA ILE A 492 6.60 -20.15 -11.16
C ILE A 492 6.68 -21.53 -10.48
N LEU A 493 5.79 -22.46 -10.81
CA LEU A 493 5.65 -23.78 -10.18
C LEU A 493 6.97 -24.58 -10.13
N PRO A 494 7.74 -24.72 -11.22
CA PRO A 494 9.03 -25.43 -11.18
C PRO A 494 10.10 -24.74 -10.32
N LEU A 495 9.94 -23.44 -10.06
CA LEU A 495 10.89 -22.63 -9.29
C LEU A 495 10.60 -22.66 -7.79
N ILE A 496 9.37 -23.01 -7.38
CA ILE A 496 8.99 -23.17 -5.98
C ILE A 496 9.52 -24.50 -5.47
N THR A 497 10.44 -24.45 -4.51
CA THR A 497 10.95 -25.62 -3.79
C THR A 497 10.31 -25.73 -2.41
N VAL A 498 10.42 -26.90 -1.78
CA VAL A 498 9.93 -27.12 -0.40
C VAL A 498 10.62 -26.18 0.60
N GLU A 499 11.88 -25.82 0.36
CA GLU A 499 12.61 -24.87 1.20
C GLU A 499 12.04 -23.45 1.07
N LEU A 500 11.68 -23.02 -0.13
CA LEU A 500 11.06 -21.71 -0.36
C LEU A 500 9.65 -21.60 0.26
N LEU A 501 8.89 -22.71 0.32
CA LEU A 501 7.59 -22.73 1.00
C LEU A 501 7.68 -22.64 2.52
N LYS A 502 8.88 -22.69 3.12
CA LYS A 502 9.06 -22.40 4.56
C LYS A 502 8.89 -20.92 4.87
N PHE A 503 9.02 -20.03 3.88
CA PHE A 503 8.74 -18.61 4.07
C PHE A 503 7.23 -18.37 4.09
N PRO A 504 6.64 -17.91 5.21
CA PRO A 504 5.18 -17.86 5.37
C PRO A 504 4.47 -17.00 4.32
N SER A 505 5.02 -15.83 4.01
CA SER A 505 4.41 -14.89 3.06
C SER A 505 4.36 -15.43 1.63
N LEU A 506 5.40 -16.14 1.17
CA LEU A 506 5.39 -16.77 -0.16
C LEU A 506 4.42 -17.95 -0.20
N CYS A 507 4.41 -18.77 0.85
CA CYS A 507 3.50 -19.90 0.95
C CYS A 507 2.04 -19.44 0.95
N GLU A 508 1.71 -18.43 1.74
CA GLU A 508 0.37 -17.85 1.82
C GLU A 508 -0.09 -17.28 0.47
N GLU A 509 0.72 -16.44 -0.19
CA GLU A 509 0.38 -15.88 -1.51
C GLU A 509 0.23 -16.97 -2.58
N TYR A 510 0.96 -18.07 -2.45
CA TYR A 510 0.87 -19.19 -3.39
C TYR A 510 -0.44 -19.94 -3.29
N PHE A 511 -0.85 -20.27 -2.07
CA PHE A 511 -2.12 -20.95 -1.86
C PHE A 511 -3.30 -20.02 -2.12
N LYS A 512 -3.21 -18.72 -1.83
CA LYS A 512 -4.23 -17.73 -2.24
C LYS A 512 -4.42 -17.73 -3.75
N LEU A 513 -3.32 -17.61 -4.50
CA LEU A 513 -3.35 -17.59 -5.96
C LEU A 513 -3.88 -18.91 -6.55
N SER A 514 -3.44 -20.05 -6.02
CA SER A 514 -3.91 -21.37 -6.46
C SER A 514 -5.41 -21.56 -6.21
N THR A 515 -5.88 -21.14 -5.03
CA THR A 515 -7.30 -21.21 -4.66
C THR A 515 -8.15 -20.35 -5.56
N PHE A 516 -7.74 -19.10 -5.77
CA PHE A 516 -8.45 -18.19 -6.64
C PHE A 516 -8.65 -18.76 -8.05
N VAL A 517 -7.59 -19.32 -8.64
CA VAL A 517 -7.65 -19.91 -9.98
C VAL A 517 -8.59 -21.13 -10.02
N CYS A 518 -8.62 -21.95 -8.97
CA CYS A 518 -9.56 -23.07 -8.85
C CYS A 518 -11.01 -22.62 -8.72
N GLU A 519 -11.26 -21.50 -8.04
CA GLU A 519 -12.60 -20.96 -7.82
C GLU A 519 -13.16 -20.25 -9.04
N VAL A 520 -12.34 -19.44 -9.71
CA VAL A 520 -12.79 -18.55 -10.80
C VAL A 520 -12.68 -19.19 -12.17
N TYR A 521 -11.67 -20.03 -12.42
CA TYR A 521 -11.45 -20.68 -13.73
C TYR A 521 -11.25 -22.21 -13.64
N PRO A 522 -12.16 -22.95 -12.97
CA PRO A 522 -12.02 -24.40 -12.83
C PRO A 522 -11.92 -25.11 -14.19
N GLU A 523 -12.62 -24.63 -15.22
CA GLU A 523 -12.58 -25.19 -16.58
C GLU A 523 -11.18 -25.13 -17.19
N LYS A 524 -10.41 -24.07 -16.91
CA LYS A 524 -9.05 -23.90 -17.42
C LYS A 524 -8.05 -24.73 -16.64
N VAL A 525 -8.25 -24.90 -15.33
CA VAL A 525 -7.45 -25.83 -14.52
C VAL A 525 -7.59 -27.27 -15.04
N VAL A 526 -8.80 -27.68 -15.39
CA VAL A 526 -9.07 -29.00 -15.99
C VAL A 526 -8.52 -29.11 -17.43
N ALA A 527 -8.26 -28.00 -18.11
CA ALA A 527 -7.63 -27.99 -19.43
C ALA A 527 -6.08 -27.95 -19.40
N LEU A 528 -5.47 -27.82 -18.22
CA LEU A 528 -4.00 -27.75 -18.10
C LEU A 528 -3.28 -29.01 -18.63
N PRO A 529 -2.05 -28.87 -19.17
CA PRO A 529 -1.17 -29.99 -19.49
C PRO A 529 -0.93 -30.93 -18.29
N ASP A 530 -0.77 -32.23 -18.56
CA ASP A 530 -0.73 -33.28 -17.51
C ASP A 530 0.31 -33.04 -16.42
N GLY A 531 1.52 -32.61 -16.78
CA GLY A 531 2.57 -32.33 -15.80
C GLY A 531 2.21 -31.19 -14.84
N LEU A 532 1.54 -30.15 -15.34
CA LEU A 532 1.16 -28.98 -14.54
C LEU A 532 -0.06 -29.24 -13.70
N PHE A 533 -1.04 -29.94 -14.26
CA PHE A 533 -2.18 -30.43 -13.51
C PHE A 533 -1.73 -31.31 -12.35
N HIS A 534 -0.83 -32.27 -12.60
CA HIS A 534 -0.28 -33.12 -11.55
C HIS A 534 0.47 -32.31 -10.47
N ASN A 535 1.32 -31.36 -10.85
CA ASN A 535 2.03 -30.50 -9.91
C ASN A 535 1.06 -29.69 -9.03
N MET A 536 0.01 -29.12 -9.63
CA MET A 536 -0.99 -28.35 -8.90
C MET A 536 -1.80 -29.24 -7.94
N MET A 537 -2.18 -30.45 -8.34
CA MET A 537 -2.87 -31.39 -7.44
C MET A 537 -1.96 -31.87 -6.31
N SER A 538 -0.68 -32.13 -6.61
CA SER A 538 0.34 -32.47 -5.60
C SER A 538 0.50 -31.35 -4.57
N THR A 539 0.57 -30.09 -5.02
CA THR A 539 0.57 -28.92 -4.14
C THR A 539 -0.61 -28.90 -3.19
N LEU A 540 -1.84 -29.10 -3.70
CA LEU A 540 -3.04 -29.09 -2.86
C LEU A 540 -3.00 -30.22 -1.83
N GLU A 541 -2.47 -31.39 -2.18
CA GLU A 541 -2.25 -32.49 -1.23
C GLU A 541 -1.22 -32.14 -0.13
N VAL A 542 -0.12 -31.49 -0.49
CA VAL A 542 0.88 -31.00 0.47
C VAL A 542 0.24 -29.94 1.39
N GLY A 543 -0.58 -29.05 0.85
CA GLY A 543 -1.35 -28.04 1.59
C GLY A 543 -2.24 -28.62 2.69
N LEU A 544 -2.78 -29.83 2.48
CA LEU A 544 -3.63 -30.54 3.45
C LEU A 544 -2.86 -31.28 4.53
N SER A 545 -1.55 -31.49 4.39
CA SER A 545 -0.78 -32.42 5.23
C SER A 545 0.35 -31.78 6.05
N ILE A 546 0.92 -30.67 5.58
CA ILE A 546 2.21 -30.16 6.11
C ILE A 546 2.10 -28.76 6.73
N TYR A 547 1.02 -28.00 6.47
CA TYR A 547 0.98 -26.55 6.74
C TYR A 547 -0.15 -26.11 7.68
N ASP A 548 -0.16 -24.80 7.99
CA ASP A 548 -1.12 -24.14 8.88
C ASP A 548 -2.60 -24.39 8.48
N SER A 549 -3.50 -24.22 9.45
CA SER A 549 -4.95 -24.24 9.29
C SER A 549 -5.44 -23.39 8.11
N ASP A 550 -4.88 -22.19 7.88
CA ASP A 550 -5.30 -21.32 6.77
C ASP A 550 -4.95 -21.91 5.40
N ILE A 551 -3.78 -22.56 5.27
CA ILE A 551 -3.35 -23.21 4.02
C ILE A 551 -4.17 -24.48 3.76
N SER A 552 -4.46 -25.24 4.82
CA SER A 552 -5.36 -26.40 4.75
C SER A 552 -6.76 -25.98 4.30
N LYS A 553 -7.28 -24.86 4.83
CA LYS A 553 -8.57 -24.29 4.41
C LYS A 553 -8.57 -23.92 2.92
N MET A 554 -7.59 -23.15 2.46
CA MET A 554 -7.43 -22.77 1.05
C MET A 554 -7.38 -23.99 0.12
N SER A 555 -6.63 -25.03 0.53
CA SER A 555 -6.53 -26.28 -0.24
C SER A 555 -7.86 -27.04 -0.30
N LEU A 556 -8.62 -27.10 0.80
CA LEU A 556 -9.95 -27.71 0.83
C LEU A 556 -10.95 -26.93 -0.03
N GLU A 557 -10.92 -25.59 0.01
CA GLU A 557 -11.78 -24.71 -0.80
C GLU A 557 -11.48 -24.89 -2.30
N SER A 558 -10.19 -24.94 -2.67
CA SER A 558 -9.73 -25.25 -4.03
C SER A 558 -10.28 -26.59 -4.54
N VAL A 559 -10.11 -27.65 -3.74
CA VAL A 559 -10.58 -29.00 -4.09
C VAL A 559 -12.11 -29.01 -4.21
N ALA A 560 -12.83 -28.37 -3.29
CA ALA A 560 -14.28 -28.28 -3.37
C ALA A 560 -14.71 -27.65 -4.70
N SER A 561 -14.17 -26.49 -5.05
CA SER A 561 -14.55 -25.75 -6.26
C SER A 561 -14.30 -26.53 -7.56
N LEU A 562 -13.14 -27.19 -7.68
CA LEU A 562 -12.83 -28.04 -8.84
C LEU A 562 -13.80 -29.22 -8.98
N ILE A 563 -14.12 -29.89 -7.87
CA ILE A 563 -14.99 -31.06 -7.87
C ILE A 563 -16.44 -30.66 -8.09
N GLU A 564 -16.87 -29.50 -7.59
CA GLU A 564 -18.19 -28.94 -7.85
C GLU A 564 -18.39 -28.61 -9.34
N HIS A 565 -17.38 -28.03 -9.99
CA HIS A 565 -17.40 -27.80 -11.43
C HIS A 565 -17.46 -29.14 -12.20
N PHE A 566 -16.62 -30.11 -11.84
CA PHE A 566 -16.65 -31.45 -12.43
C PHE A 566 -18.03 -32.12 -12.32
N PHE A 567 -18.67 -32.04 -11.16
CA PHE A 567 -20.00 -32.61 -10.94
C PHE A 567 -21.09 -31.96 -11.80
N LYS A 568 -21.01 -30.64 -12.00
CA LYS A 568 -22.01 -29.86 -12.75
C LYS A 568 -21.88 -30.04 -14.26
N GLU A 569 -20.67 -29.99 -14.81
CA GLU A 569 -20.47 -29.83 -16.26
C GLU A 569 -19.89 -31.05 -16.97
N MET A 570 -19.22 -31.97 -16.26
CA MET A 570 -18.44 -33.06 -16.87
C MET A 570 -19.00 -34.46 -16.62
N ARG A 571 -20.30 -34.56 -16.30
CA ARG A 571 -20.94 -35.83 -15.88
C ARG A 571 -21.16 -36.83 -17.01
N GLU A 572 -21.37 -36.35 -18.23
CA GLU A 572 -21.70 -37.22 -19.37
C GLU A 572 -20.47 -37.92 -19.98
N ASN A 573 -19.29 -37.28 -19.93
CA ASN A 573 -18.01 -37.85 -20.38
C ASN A 573 -16.86 -37.36 -19.47
N PRO A 574 -16.69 -37.94 -18.27
CA PRO A 574 -15.69 -37.48 -17.33
C PRO A 574 -14.27 -37.81 -17.83
N PRO A 575 -13.33 -36.84 -17.87
CA PRO A 575 -11.92 -37.11 -18.16
C PRO A 575 -11.35 -38.09 -17.14
N GLN A 576 -10.58 -39.09 -17.60
CA GLN A 576 -10.04 -40.13 -16.72
C GLN A 576 -9.19 -39.55 -15.58
N ARG A 577 -8.38 -38.52 -15.87
CA ARG A 577 -7.59 -37.77 -14.87
C ARG A 577 -8.45 -37.21 -13.74
N MET A 578 -9.65 -36.70 -14.02
CA MET A 578 -10.53 -36.15 -12.99
C MET A 578 -11.10 -37.24 -12.10
N LEU A 579 -11.42 -38.41 -12.65
CA LEU A 579 -11.86 -39.55 -11.86
C LEU A 579 -10.77 -40.05 -10.89
N GLU A 580 -9.51 -40.02 -11.32
CA GLU A 580 -8.36 -40.37 -10.49
C GLU A 580 -8.17 -39.36 -9.34
N ILE A 581 -8.26 -38.06 -9.64
CA ILE A 581 -8.20 -36.99 -8.64
C ILE A 581 -9.36 -37.07 -7.64
N VAL A 582 -10.59 -37.29 -8.10
CA VAL A 582 -11.76 -37.48 -7.21
C VAL A 582 -11.49 -38.64 -6.25
N ARG A 583 -10.99 -39.78 -6.73
CA ARG A 583 -10.69 -40.93 -5.86
C ARG A 583 -9.57 -40.61 -4.87
N HIS A 584 -8.51 -39.97 -5.34
CA HIS A 584 -7.34 -39.60 -4.52
C HIS A 584 -7.73 -38.67 -3.37
N PHE A 585 -8.32 -37.51 -3.68
CA PHE A 585 -8.72 -36.55 -2.64
C PHE A 585 -9.86 -37.06 -1.77
N LEU A 586 -10.76 -37.90 -2.28
CA LEU A 586 -11.77 -38.55 -1.46
C LEU A 586 -11.13 -39.44 -0.40
N ARG A 587 -10.10 -40.22 -0.75
CA ARG A 587 -9.35 -41.03 0.21
C ARG A 587 -8.57 -40.16 1.20
N LEU A 588 -7.90 -39.11 0.70
CA LEU A 588 -7.08 -38.22 1.51
C LEU A 588 -7.93 -37.50 2.56
N ILE A 589 -9.02 -36.84 2.14
CA ILE A 589 -9.93 -36.14 3.06
C ILE A 589 -10.65 -37.11 3.98
N PHE A 590 -11.01 -38.32 3.51
CA PHE A 590 -11.55 -39.37 4.38
C PHE A 590 -10.59 -39.71 5.53
N ASN A 591 -9.30 -39.88 5.23
CA ASN A 591 -8.28 -40.16 6.25
C ASN A 591 -8.06 -38.96 7.17
N MET A 592 -7.90 -37.76 6.61
CA MET A 592 -7.71 -36.51 7.35
C MET A 592 -8.83 -36.28 8.37
N VAL A 593 -10.09 -36.43 7.95
CA VAL A 593 -11.27 -36.14 8.77
C VAL A 593 -11.51 -37.24 9.82
N LEU A 594 -11.26 -38.51 9.48
CA LEU A 594 -11.68 -39.66 10.30
C LEU A 594 -10.56 -40.32 11.10
N LEU A 595 -9.37 -40.44 10.52
CA LEU A 595 -8.27 -41.23 11.08
C LEU A 595 -7.24 -40.36 11.81
N GLU A 596 -7.09 -39.11 11.38
CA GLU A 596 -6.10 -38.17 11.91
C GLU A 596 -6.72 -37.20 12.95
N SER A 597 -5.85 -36.46 13.66
CA SER A 597 -6.29 -35.38 14.56
C SER A 597 -6.79 -34.19 13.73
N PHE A 598 -8.08 -34.20 13.39
CA PHE A 598 -8.70 -33.15 12.59
C PHE A 598 -9.02 -31.88 13.41
N ASP A 599 -8.63 -30.72 12.88
CA ASP A 599 -8.96 -29.40 13.43
C ASP A 599 -10.43 -29.04 13.13
N MET A 600 -11.18 -28.70 14.16
CA MET A 600 -12.61 -28.38 14.01
C MET A 600 -12.85 -27.04 13.31
N ASP A 601 -11.86 -26.14 13.28
CA ASP A 601 -11.97 -24.88 12.54
C ASP A 601 -12.06 -25.12 11.02
N LEU A 602 -11.52 -26.25 10.54
CA LEU A 602 -11.60 -26.71 9.16
C LEU A 602 -12.90 -27.45 8.81
N LEU A 603 -13.84 -27.61 9.76
CA LEU A 603 -15.06 -28.39 9.54
C LEU A 603 -15.87 -27.91 8.34
N GLN A 604 -16.02 -26.59 8.18
CA GLN A 604 -16.78 -26.01 7.08
C GLN A 604 -16.16 -26.32 5.71
N PRO A 605 -14.91 -25.92 5.42
CA PRO A 605 -14.28 -26.19 4.11
C PRO A 605 -14.13 -27.69 3.85
N ALA A 606 -13.79 -28.49 4.87
CA ALA A 606 -13.69 -29.95 4.74
C ALA A 606 -15.04 -30.59 4.41
N SER A 607 -16.12 -30.13 5.03
CA SER A 607 -17.47 -30.65 4.74
C SER A 607 -17.89 -30.38 3.29
N CYS A 608 -17.56 -29.20 2.75
CA CYS A 608 -17.86 -28.85 1.36
C CYS A 608 -17.10 -29.75 0.39
N ALA A 609 -15.78 -29.86 0.54
CA ALA A 609 -14.94 -30.69 -0.30
C ALA A 609 -15.35 -32.17 -0.22
N PHE A 610 -15.53 -32.70 0.99
CA PHE A 610 -15.87 -34.10 1.21
C PHE A 610 -17.25 -34.44 0.63
N HIS A 611 -18.24 -33.57 0.82
CA HIS A 611 -19.56 -33.77 0.23
C HIS A 611 -19.52 -33.76 -1.30
N ALA A 612 -18.75 -32.83 -1.90
CA ALA A 612 -18.58 -32.74 -3.34
C ALA A 612 -17.95 -34.02 -3.93
N LEU A 613 -16.93 -34.55 -3.26
CA LEU A 613 -16.24 -35.79 -3.62
C LEU A 613 -17.16 -37.01 -3.50
N ILE A 614 -17.93 -37.12 -2.41
CA ILE A 614 -18.91 -38.22 -2.22
C ILE A 614 -19.97 -38.18 -3.32
N CYS A 615 -20.51 -36.99 -3.64
CA CYS A 615 -21.48 -36.83 -4.72
C CYS A 615 -20.91 -37.28 -6.08
N SER A 616 -19.62 -37.03 -6.31
CA SER A 616 -18.92 -37.33 -7.56
C SER A 616 -18.53 -38.80 -7.72
N ASN A 617 -18.26 -39.53 -6.62
CA ASN A 617 -17.93 -40.96 -6.68
C ASN A 617 -18.40 -41.76 -5.44
N GLN A 618 -19.71 -42.02 -5.38
CA GLN A 618 -20.34 -42.75 -4.28
C GLN A 618 -19.87 -44.20 -4.14
N GLY A 619 -19.56 -44.86 -5.27
CA GLY A 619 -19.09 -46.24 -5.28
C GLY A 619 -17.78 -46.39 -4.50
N TYR A 620 -16.81 -45.52 -4.78
CA TYR A 620 -15.52 -45.52 -4.09
C TYR A 620 -15.64 -45.12 -2.61
N TYR A 621 -16.49 -44.15 -2.27
CA TYR A 621 -16.78 -43.82 -0.87
C TYR A 621 -17.29 -45.05 -0.10
N THR A 622 -18.22 -45.80 -0.71
CA THR A 622 -18.78 -47.01 -0.08
C THR A 622 -17.72 -48.10 0.11
N GLU A 623 -16.77 -48.22 -0.83
CA GLU A 623 -15.62 -49.12 -0.70
C GLU A 623 -14.69 -48.72 0.46
N LEU A 624 -14.40 -47.42 0.62
CA LEU A 624 -13.60 -46.91 1.75
C LEU A 624 -14.28 -47.19 3.10
N VAL A 625 -15.58 -46.94 3.21
CA VAL A 625 -16.36 -47.23 4.43
C VAL A 625 -16.34 -48.73 4.74
N ARG A 626 -16.58 -49.59 3.74
CA ARG A 626 -16.52 -51.06 3.92
C ARG A 626 -15.13 -51.52 4.34
N SER A 627 -14.08 -50.97 3.72
CA SER A 627 -12.70 -51.27 4.08
C SER A 627 -12.43 -50.89 5.53
N LEU A 628 -12.81 -49.68 5.96
CA LEU A 628 -12.63 -49.24 7.34
C LEU A 628 -13.36 -50.14 8.35
N LEU A 629 -14.60 -50.54 8.05
CA LEU A 629 -15.39 -51.45 8.89
C LEU A 629 -14.79 -52.86 8.97
N ALA A 630 -14.22 -53.36 7.87
CA ALA A 630 -13.59 -54.68 7.82
C ALA A 630 -12.28 -54.75 8.62
N HIS A 631 -11.56 -53.62 8.76
CA HIS A 631 -10.34 -53.54 9.56
C HIS A 631 -10.60 -53.40 11.07
N GLN A 632 -11.86 -53.24 11.51
CA GLN A 632 -12.20 -53.17 12.93
C GLN A 632 -12.24 -54.57 13.56
N GLY A 633 -11.40 -54.81 14.57
CA GLY A 633 -11.37 -56.07 15.32
C GLY A 633 -12.52 -56.25 16.31
N ASP A 634 -13.15 -55.16 16.77
CA ASP A 634 -14.26 -55.19 17.74
C ASP A 634 -15.62 -55.04 17.03
N PRO A 635 -16.51 -56.06 17.09
CA PRO A 635 -17.84 -56.01 16.48
C PRO A 635 -18.73 -54.91 17.05
N VAL A 636 -18.53 -54.47 18.30
CA VAL A 636 -19.29 -53.37 18.92
C VAL A 636 -18.90 -52.02 18.30
N ILE A 637 -17.60 -51.81 18.07
CA ILE A 637 -17.08 -50.61 17.40
C ILE A 637 -17.55 -50.59 15.94
N SER A 638 -17.48 -51.74 15.25
CA SER A 638 -17.96 -51.87 13.87
C SER A 638 -19.46 -51.54 13.73
N GLN A 639 -20.32 -52.02 14.64
CA GLN A 639 -21.74 -51.66 14.65
C GLN A 639 -21.99 -50.17 14.92
N ARG A 640 -21.27 -49.57 15.88
CA ARG A 640 -21.38 -48.13 16.17
C ARG A 640 -20.94 -47.29 14.97
N LEU A 641 -19.89 -47.70 14.27
CA LEU A 641 -19.42 -47.03 13.06
C LEU A 641 -20.40 -47.13 11.92
N LEU A 642 -20.96 -48.31 11.67
CA LEU A 642 -21.99 -48.51 10.67
C LEU A 642 -23.18 -47.57 10.93
N GLY A 643 -23.64 -47.49 12.19
CA GLY A 643 -24.70 -46.56 12.60
C GLY A 643 -24.35 -45.09 12.38
N ALA A 644 -23.12 -44.68 12.69
CA ALA A 644 -22.65 -43.32 12.45
C ALA A 644 -22.56 -42.99 10.95
N PHE A 645 -22.06 -43.89 10.10
CA PHE A 645 -22.02 -43.68 8.65
C PHE A 645 -23.41 -43.60 8.03
N HIS A 646 -24.39 -44.35 8.54
CA HIS A 646 -25.80 -44.22 8.15
C HIS A 646 -26.40 -42.86 8.54
N GLN A 647 -25.96 -42.24 9.63
CA GLN A 647 -26.35 -40.87 9.98
C GLN A 647 -25.62 -39.82 9.14
N LEU A 648 -24.37 -40.09 8.74
CA LEU A 648 -23.57 -39.20 7.91
C LEU A 648 -24.14 -39.08 6.49
N THR A 649 -24.47 -40.23 5.88
CA THR A 649 -25.10 -40.31 4.55
C THR A 649 -26.40 -41.13 4.62
N PRO A 650 -27.51 -40.52 5.08
CA PRO A 650 -28.81 -41.17 5.15
C PRO A 650 -29.30 -41.58 3.75
N SER A 651 -30.01 -42.70 3.65
CA SER A 651 -30.55 -43.21 2.37
C SER A 651 -31.62 -42.33 1.74
N ASP A 652 -32.22 -41.41 2.49
CA ASP A 652 -33.17 -40.38 2.06
C ASP A 652 -32.48 -39.06 1.66
N MET A 653 -31.18 -38.91 1.91
CA MET A 653 -30.43 -37.72 1.54
C MET A 653 -30.25 -37.67 0.01
N LYS A 654 -30.77 -36.61 -0.62
CA LYS A 654 -30.46 -36.31 -2.02
C LYS A 654 -29.01 -35.85 -2.11
N LEU A 655 -28.19 -36.64 -2.78
CA LEU A 655 -26.78 -36.30 -3.06
C LEU A 655 -26.73 -35.28 -4.20
N SER A 656 -26.97 -34.02 -3.84
CA SER A 656 -26.89 -32.84 -4.72
C SER A 656 -26.05 -31.75 -4.09
N LEU A 657 -25.41 -30.91 -4.90
CA LEU A 657 -24.54 -29.83 -4.43
C LEU A 657 -25.28 -28.52 -4.13
N ASP A 658 -26.57 -28.60 -3.79
CA ASP A 658 -27.36 -27.44 -3.42
C ASP A 658 -27.07 -27.00 -1.97
N LYS A 659 -27.37 -25.73 -1.67
CA LYS A 659 -27.05 -25.11 -0.37
C LYS A 659 -27.67 -25.87 0.81
N HIS A 660 -28.87 -26.44 0.63
CA HIS A 660 -29.55 -27.20 1.68
C HIS A 660 -28.80 -28.51 1.99
N SER A 661 -28.46 -29.30 0.96
CA SER A 661 -27.76 -30.57 1.14
C SER A 661 -26.35 -30.40 1.71
N LYS A 662 -25.62 -29.36 1.30
CA LYS A 662 -24.31 -29.02 1.92
C LYS A 662 -24.44 -28.69 3.41
N ALA A 663 -25.43 -27.86 3.78
CA ALA A 663 -25.66 -27.49 5.18
C ALA A 663 -26.10 -28.69 6.02
N GLN A 664 -26.93 -29.57 5.47
CA GLN A 664 -27.34 -30.82 6.12
C GLN A 664 -26.14 -31.76 6.33
N PHE A 665 -25.31 -31.96 5.29
CA PHE A 665 -24.11 -32.78 5.39
C PHE A 665 -23.14 -32.27 6.46
N ARG A 666 -22.90 -30.95 6.52
CA ARG A 666 -22.04 -30.34 7.55
C ARG A 666 -22.52 -30.67 8.97
N ARG A 667 -23.83 -30.51 9.24
CA ARG A 667 -24.41 -30.85 10.56
C ARG A 667 -24.27 -32.33 10.90
N ASN A 668 -24.49 -33.18 9.89
CA ASN A 668 -24.31 -34.62 10.05
C ASN A 668 -22.85 -34.98 10.32
N LEU A 669 -21.90 -34.33 9.65
CA LEU A 669 -20.46 -34.52 9.82
C LEU A 669 -19.99 -34.05 11.21
N ASP A 670 -20.48 -32.92 11.69
CA ASP A 670 -20.19 -32.43 13.05
C ASP A 670 -20.64 -33.45 14.11
N THR A 671 -21.89 -33.90 14.00
CA THR A 671 -22.47 -34.93 14.88
C THR A 671 -21.70 -36.25 14.78
N PHE A 672 -21.32 -36.63 13.56
CA PHE A 672 -20.52 -37.82 13.30
C PHE A 672 -19.17 -37.74 14.01
N LEU A 673 -18.43 -36.63 13.85
CA LEU A 673 -17.10 -36.45 14.44
C LEU A 673 -17.15 -36.43 15.97
N ALA A 674 -18.14 -35.76 16.56
CA ALA A 674 -18.36 -35.76 18.00
C ALA A 674 -18.59 -37.17 18.55
N ASN A 675 -19.30 -38.02 17.80
CA ASN A 675 -19.61 -39.38 18.20
C ASN A 675 -18.47 -40.37 17.96
N VAL A 676 -17.73 -40.23 16.85
CA VAL A 676 -16.83 -41.26 16.33
C VAL A 676 -15.38 -41.07 16.73
N LYS A 677 -14.85 -39.84 16.77
CA LYS A 677 -13.42 -39.60 17.04
C LYS A 677 -12.93 -40.19 18.35
N GLY A 678 -13.75 -40.15 19.40
CA GLY A 678 -13.37 -40.61 20.74
C GLY A 678 -13.03 -42.10 20.85
N PHE A 679 -13.47 -42.93 19.90
CA PHE A 679 -13.16 -44.36 19.87
C PHE A 679 -12.48 -44.84 18.58
N LEU A 680 -12.47 -44.02 17.51
CA LEU A 680 -11.74 -44.33 16.29
C LEU A 680 -10.24 -43.95 16.38
N CYS A 681 -9.91 -42.84 17.06
CA CYS A 681 -8.55 -42.32 17.19
C CYS A 681 -7.82 -42.82 18.46
N ARG A 682 -8.15 -44.00 18.98
CA ARG A 682 -7.36 -44.63 20.04
C ARG A 682 -6.06 -45.17 19.44
N LYS A 683 -4.93 -44.58 19.84
CA LYS A 683 -3.57 -45.07 19.58
C LYS A 683 -3.40 -46.54 19.93
#